data_AF-A0A830GQS9-F1
#
_entry.id   AF-A0A830GQS9-F1
#
_cell.length_a   1.000
_cell.length_b   1.000
_cell.length_c   1.000
_cell.angle_alpha   90.00
_cell.angle_beta   90.00
_cell.angle_gamma   90.00
#
_symmetry.space_group_name_H-M   'P 1'
#
loop_
_entity.id
_entity.type
_entity.pdbx_description
1 polymer ?
#
loop_
_entity_poly.entity_id
_entity_poly.type
_entity_poly.pdbx_seq_one_letter_code
_entity_poly.pdbx_strand_id
1 'polypeptide(L)'
;MVESRRVGCLFVDSCSDEQTAAYEWCEEAFDDVERCSLATVDPTDYDVLWWHRDDPFDGAAVAGPQGEALAAYVRSGGSLLLTLGAMAAVEPLGFDAVGPDAVGWEEIPEPTGPLWKTLYADHPVAEGFDTLRVHTRGPGITVPYARYEHVAPMEGDVLASTVRGDTDVVKGMATVVWEPGDGHVLGIGSAVSFRQPTHDICHRNRETLVSNALGYLADGDGVRFTGRPKDVETLTAMREGLADDPLRPTFHVTPPANWLNDPNGLIHWNGRYHLFYQYNPTGPFHNTIHWGHAVSDDLIHWEDRPVALSPSPDGPDRDGCWSGCAVDDDGTATILYTGGRDKKQLPCIATAADETLSSWVKDPANPVIEETPAEPEVLRTEDWEGEFRDHCVWREDGVWHQLIGAGMEGGGGAALLYVSENLRDWEYRGPILSGDRDTAGTVWECPELLDFGDRHLLHVSNYEDVVYFLGTYDDGEFTAERRDKLDHGDFYAPQSMWTDDGRILTWGWIPEARDVSAQWDAGWSGTMSLPRELTLADDGGLCQRPAPELTALRGANTHHDELRLSSGDRQRVDVESRAFELRATVRLEDAEAVELSVLETPNRAERTPIRYTRDSEMYVDRSESSHDPEATTATQRMRVTPYDSPLSLRVFVDGSVVEVFANERHCLTSRVYPTSEDATGISLAADGGRATVASLDVWEMQSAWDAEREPSVREKPSTRP
;
A
#
# COMPACT_ATOMS: atom_id res chain seq x y z
N MET A 1 -3.24 -44.09 -1.84
CA MET A 1 -2.63 -44.62 -0.60
C MET A 1 -1.98 -43.41 0.02
N VAL A 2 -2.53 -42.91 1.12
CA VAL A 2 -1.94 -41.77 1.84
C VAL A 2 -0.62 -42.29 2.39
N GLU A 3 0.50 -41.63 2.06
CA GLU A 3 1.78 -41.96 2.70
C GLU A 3 1.61 -41.78 4.21
N SER A 4 2.10 -42.74 4.99
CA SER A 4 1.96 -42.71 6.44
C SER A 4 2.79 -41.56 6.99
N ARG A 5 2.13 -40.45 7.35
CA ARG A 5 2.75 -39.28 7.98
C ARG A 5 2.91 -39.54 9.48
N ARG A 6 4.11 -39.42 10.01
CA ARG A 6 4.41 -39.58 11.44
C ARG A 6 4.36 -38.23 12.15
N VAL A 7 3.35 -38.03 13.01
CA VAL A 7 3.08 -36.76 13.72
C VAL A 7 3.51 -36.85 15.18
N GLY A 8 4.37 -35.94 15.63
CA GLY A 8 4.80 -35.82 17.02
C GLY A 8 4.05 -34.72 17.78
N CYS A 9 3.14 -35.08 18.69
CA CYS A 9 2.34 -34.15 19.48
C CYS A 9 3.05 -33.74 20.77
N LEU A 10 3.54 -32.50 20.83
CA LEU A 10 4.44 -32.00 21.87
C LEU A 10 3.72 -31.53 23.14
N PHE A 11 4.15 -32.01 24.31
CA PHE A 11 3.74 -31.49 25.62
C PHE A 11 4.93 -31.16 26.52
N VAL A 12 4.78 -30.28 27.52
CA VAL A 12 5.89 -29.94 28.43
C VAL A 12 5.99 -30.97 29.56
N ASP A 13 5.15 -30.83 30.60
CA ASP A 13 5.14 -31.74 31.76
C ASP A 13 4.07 -32.83 31.62
N SER A 14 2.86 -32.41 31.26
CA SER A 14 1.69 -33.25 31.04
C SER A 14 0.72 -32.54 30.11
N CYS A 15 -0.09 -33.28 29.35
CA CYS A 15 -1.15 -32.68 28.56
C CYS A 15 -2.23 -32.06 29.46
N SER A 16 -2.64 -30.84 29.15
CA SER A 16 -3.91 -30.29 29.64
C SER A 16 -5.09 -31.09 29.08
N ASP A 17 -6.30 -30.82 29.58
CA ASP A 17 -7.53 -31.42 29.05
C ASP A 17 -7.77 -30.99 27.59
N GLU A 18 -7.38 -29.77 27.22
CA GLU A 18 -7.50 -29.26 25.84
C GLU A 18 -6.49 -29.92 24.91
N GLN A 19 -5.23 -30.03 25.33
CA GLN A 19 -4.21 -30.79 24.60
C GLN A 19 -4.58 -32.26 24.46
N THR A 20 -5.16 -32.86 25.50
CA THR A 20 -5.65 -34.24 25.44
C THR A 20 -6.72 -34.39 24.37
N ALA A 21 -7.71 -33.50 24.32
CA ALA A 21 -8.75 -33.54 23.28
C ALA A 21 -8.19 -33.32 21.87
N ALA A 22 -7.23 -32.40 21.71
CA ALA A 22 -6.58 -32.13 20.43
C ALA A 22 -5.77 -33.33 19.92
N TYR A 23 -5.05 -34.00 20.81
CA TYR A 23 -4.18 -35.13 20.44
C TYR A 23 -4.95 -36.45 20.29
N GLU A 24 -6.05 -36.65 21.03
CA GLU A 24 -6.99 -37.75 20.75
C GLU A 24 -7.61 -37.61 19.36
N TRP A 25 -8.01 -36.39 18.97
CA TRP A 25 -8.46 -36.14 17.59
C TRP A 25 -7.37 -36.47 16.56
N CYS A 26 -6.13 -36.08 16.82
CA CYS A 26 -5.00 -36.36 15.92
C CYS A 26 -4.79 -37.86 15.72
N GLU A 27 -4.82 -38.63 16.81
CA GLU A 27 -4.71 -40.10 16.80
C GLU A 27 -5.86 -40.79 16.04
N GLU A 28 -7.04 -40.15 15.95
CA GLU A 28 -8.16 -40.62 15.14
C GLU A 28 -8.02 -40.22 13.65
N ALA A 29 -7.41 -39.06 13.38
CA ALA A 29 -7.29 -38.49 12.04
C ALA A 29 -6.08 -39.02 11.26
N PHE A 30 -5.02 -39.47 11.92
CA PHE A 30 -3.76 -39.91 11.31
C PHE A 30 -3.32 -41.29 11.83
N ASP A 31 -2.69 -42.07 10.95
CA ASP A 31 -2.34 -43.48 11.24
C ASP A 31 -1.11 -43.65 12.17
N ASP A 32 -0.22 -42.66 12.25
CA ASP A 32 1.02 -42.71 13.04
C ASP A 32 1.21 -41.41 13.86
N VAL A 33 0.70 -41.41 15.08
CA VAL A 33 0.75 -40.25 16.00
C VAL A 33 1.34 -40.66 17.34
N GLU A 34 2.26 -39.85 17.86
CA GLU A 34 2.87 -40.06 19.16
C GLU A 34 2.85 -38.78 19.99
N ARG A 35 2.33 -38.87 21.22
CA ARG A 35 2.47 -37.80 22.21
C ARG A 35 3.87 -37.86 22.82
N CYS A 36 4.64 -36.80 22.66
CA CYS A 36 6.03 -36.74 23.08
C CYS A 36 6.29 -35.53 23.98
N SER A 37 7.06 -35.74 25.05
CA SER A 37 7.47 -34.63 25.90
C SER A 37 8.52 -33.79 25.17
N LEU A 38 8.34 -32.48 25.11
CA LEU A 38 9.32 -31.51 24.62
C LEU A 38 10.68 -31.68 25.31
N ALA A 39 10.70 -32.23 26.54
CA ALA A 39 11.93 -32.49 27.29
C ALA A 39 12.77 -33.67 26.76
N THR A 40 12.15 -34.61 26.06
CA THR A 40 12.79 -35.88 25.68
C THR A 40 12.58 -36.27 24.22
N VAL A 41 11.77 -35.52 23.47
CA VAL A 41 11.50 -35.79 22.05
C VAL A 41 12.80 -35.71 21.25
N ASP A 42 13.01 -36.68 20.37
CA ASP A 42 13.96 -36.54 19.26
C ASP A 42 13.15 -36.04 18.05
N PRO A 43 13.28 -34.78 17.66
CA PRO A 43 12.48 -34.22 16.58
C PRO A 43 12.65 -34.94 15.24
N THR A 44 13.79 -35.61 15.02
CA THR A 44 14.12 -36.28 13.74
C THR A 44 13.31 -37.56 13.48
N ASP A 45 12.58 -38.03 14.48
CA ASP A 45 11.71 -39.20 14.38
C ASP A 45 10.38 -38.93 13.66
N TYR A 46 10.04 -37.67 13.37
CA TYR A 46 8.72 -37.25 12.90
C TYR A 46 8.83 -36.46 11.59
N ASP A 47 7.81 -36.59 10.74
CA ASP A 47 7.68 -35.77 9.52
C ASP A 47 7.23 -34.34 9.88
N VAL A 48 6.39 -34.23 10.91
CA VAL A 48 5.92 -32.96 11.47
C VAL A 48 5.75 -33.06 12.98
N LEU A 49 6.19 -32.02 13.69
CA LEU A 49 5.88 -31.82 15.09
C LEU A 49 4.69 -30.87 15.24
N TRP A 50 3.80 -31.15 16.18
CA TRP A 50 2.68 -30.27 16.54
C TRP A 50 2.72 -29.88 18.00
N TRP A 51 2.94 -28.59 18.26
CA TRP A 51 2.76 -28.01 19.59
C TRP A 51 1.45 -27.23 19.68
N HIS A 52 0.53 -27.74 20.50
CA HIS A 52 -0.71 -27.08 20.84
C HIS A 52 -0.63 -26.58 22.29
N ARG A 53 -1.00 -25.33 22.56
CA ARG A 53 -0.94 -24.79 23.93
C ARG A 53 -2.20 -24.00 24.27
N ASP A 54 -2.91 -24.47 25.28
CA ASP A 54 -4.13 -23.86 25.79
C ASP A 54 -3.90 -22.81 26.88
N ASP A 55 -2.66 -22.61 27.31
CA ASP A 55 -2.23 -21.52 28.17
C ASP A 55 -1.39 -20.48 27.41
N PRO A 56 -1.48 -19.18 27.75
CA PRO A 56 -0.55 -18.18 27.26
C PRO A 56 0.91 -18.59 27.47
N PHE A 57 1.77 -18.24 26.53
CA PHE A 57 3.18 -18.60 26.56
C PHE A 57 3.96 -17.72 27.54
N ASP A 58 4.80 -18.34 28.38
CA ASP A 58 5.56 -17.67 29.46
C ASP A 58 7.08 -17.81 29.30
N GLY A 59 7.58 -18.20 28.12
CA GLY A 59 9.02 -18.24 27.77
C GLY A 59 9.82 -19.36 28.41
N ALA A 60 9.51 -19.72 29.66
CA ALA A 60 10.24 -20.73 30.44
C ALA A 60 10.24 -22.11 29.77
N ALA A 61 9.20 -22.44 29.01
CA ALA A 61 9.05 -23.72 28.33
C ALA A 61 10.13 -24.02 27.28
N VAL A 62 10.80 -22.99 26.74
CA VAL A 62 11.82 -23.14 25.67
C VAL A 62 13.18 -22.55 26.04
N ALA A 63 13.34 -22.00 27.25
CA ALA A 63 14.56 -21.31 27.68
C ALA A 63 15.78 -22.23 27.95
N GLY A 64 15.70 -23.52 27.60
CA GLY A 64 16.71 -24.53 27.89
C GLY A 64 17.11 -25.36 26.66
N PRO A 65 17.95 -26.41 26.85
CA PRO A 65 18.45 -27.26 25.76
C PRO A 65 17.35 -27.89 24.89
N GLN A 66 16.14 -28.04 25.44
CA GLN A 66 14.96 -28.53 24.74
C GLN A 66 14.52 -27.59 23.61
N GLY A 67 14.42 -26.28 23.90
CA GLY A 67 14.09 -25.27 22.90
C GLY A 67 15.19 -25.15 21.84
N GLU A 68 16.46 -25.24 22.26
CA GLU A 68 17.60 -25.28 21.34
C GLU A 68 17.53 -26.49 20.39
N ALA A 69 17.18 -27.67 20.89
CA ALA A 69 17.05 -28.88 20.07
C ALA A 69 15.88 -28.78 19.08
N LEU A 70 14.71 -28.29 19.53
CA LEU A 70 13.58 -28.04 18.64
C LEU A 70 13.93 -27.02 17.55
N ALA A 71 14.59 -25.91 17.93
CA ALA A 71 14.98 -24.89 16.98
C ALA A 71 16.05 -25.38 16.00
N ALA A 72 16.99 -26.22 16.45
CA ALA A 72 17.98 -26.84 15.58
C ALA A 72 17.35 -27.82 14.58
N TYR A 73 16.36 -28.61 15.02
CA TYR A 73 15.60 -29.50 14.15
C TYR A 73 14.92 -28.75 13.01
N VAL A 74 14.12 -27.72 13.33
CA VAL A 74 13.43 -26.93 12.30
C VAL A 74 14.46 -26.33 11.35
N ARG A 75 15.53 -25.70 11.85
CA ARG A 75 16.58 -25.14 10.98
C ARG A 75 17.28 -26.14 10.07
N SER A 76 17.23 -27.43 10.41
CA SER A 76 17.82 -28.52 9.61
C SER A 76 16.84 -29.19 8.62
N GLY A 77 15.67 -28.60 8.39
CA GLY A 77 14.66 -29.13 7.45
C GLY A 77 13.41 -29.69 8.13
N GLY A 78 13.31 -29.60 9.45
CA GLY A 78 12.15 -30.07 10.20
C GLY A 78 10.92 -29.16 10.07
N SER A 79 9.73 -29.74 10.19
CA SER A 79 8.46 -29.02 10.16
C SER A 79 7.79 -28.93 11.53
N LEU A 80 7.21 -27.77 11.86
CA LEU A 80 6.56 -27.49 13.14
C LEU A 80 5.24 -26.73 12.97
N LEU A 81 4.15 -27.32 13.48
CA LEU A 81 2.87 -26.64 13.66
C LEU A 81 2.78 -26.06 15.08
N LEU A 82 2.50 -24.78 15.20
CA LEU A 82 2.22 -24.08 16.45
C LEU A 82 0.75 -23.62 16.46
N THR A 83 -0.05 -24.07 17.42
CA THR A 83 -1.45 -23.62 17.53
C THR A 83 -1.78 -22.98 18.87
N LEU A 84 -2.71 -22.02 18.84
CA LEU A 84 -3.11 -21.20 19.99
C LEU A 84 -1.89 -20.46 20.61
N GLY A 85 -1.73 -20.53 21.94
CA GLY A 85 -0.66 -19.83 22.65
C GLY A 85 0.75 -20.28 22.24
N ALA A 86 0.90 -21.45 21.60
CA ALA A 86 2.21 -21.97 21.17
C ALA A 86 2.86 -21.08 20.10
N MET A 87 2.07 -20.34 19.31
CA MET A 87 2.60 -19.45 18.26
C MET A 87 3.49 -18.33 18.84
N ALA A 88 3.29 -17.94 20.10
CA ALA A 88 4.16 -16.96 20.77
C ALA A 88 5.60 -17.50 21.04
N ALA A 89 5.87 -18.79 20.79
CA ALA A 89 7.21 -19.35 20.92
C ALA A 89 8.16 -18.98 19.77
N VAL A 90 7.67 -18.39 18.67
CA VAL A 90 8.50 -18.08 17.48
C VAL A 90 9.69 -17.17 17.78
N GLU A 91 9.50 -16.13 18.58
CA GLU A 91 10.58 -15.22 18.97
C GLU A 91 11.56 -15.89 19.95
N PRO A 92 11.11 -16.53 21.05
CA PRO A 92 12.03 -17.21 21.98
C PRO A 92 12.77 -18.41 21.40
N LEU A 93 12.24 -19.06 20.36
CA LEU A 93 12.95 -20.11 19.59
C LEU A 93 13.90 -19.53 18.52
N GLY A 94 13.83 -18.21 18.28
CA GLY A 94 14.62 -17.49 17.29
C GLY A 94 14.24 -17.84 15.85
N PHE A 95 12.96 -18.15 15.60
CA PHE A 95 12.43 -18.31 14.25
C PHE A 95 12.07 -16.96 13.61
N ASP A 96 11.74 -15.97 14.43
CA ASP A 96 11.55 -14.57 14.05
C ASP A 96 12.14 -13.67 15.13
N ALA A 97 12.54 -12.45 14.79
CA ALA A 97 12.97 -11.45 15.77
C ALA A 97 11.80 -10.68 16.39
N VAL A 98 10.61 -10.75 15.77
CA VAL A 98 9.39 -10.10 16.24
C VAL A 98 8.33 -11.18 16.47
N GLY A 99 7.95 -11.40 17.72
CA GLY A 99 6.85 -12.28 18.08
C GLY A 99 5.48 -11.59 18.01
N PRO A 100 4.38 -12.37 18.13
CA PRO A 100 3.02 -11.82 18.23
C PRO A 100 2.90 -10.81 19.39
N ASP A 101 2.43 -9.60 19.12
CA ASP A 101 2.29 -8.52 20.11
C ASP A 101 0.99 -8.61 20.93
N ALA A 102 0.03 -9.44 20.50
CA ALA A 102 -1.20 -9.70 21.22
C ALA A 102 -1.29 -11.19 21.61
N VAL A 103 -1.02 -11.49 22.88
CA VAL A 103 -1.07 -12.85 23.45
C VAL A 103 -1.89 -12.82 24.75
N GLY A 104 -2.89 -13.69 24.86
CA GLY A 104 -3.72 -13.72 26.06
C GLY A 104 -4.91 -14.65 25.94
N TRP A 105 -5.99 -14.29 26.62
CA TRP A 105 -7.28 -14.98 26.58
C TRP A 105 -8.34 -14.03 26.03
N GLU A 106 -9.23 -14.54 25.18
CA GLU A 106 -10.38 -13.79 24.69
C GLU A 106 -11.67 -14.60 24.80
N GLU A 107 -12.75 -13.91 25.17
CA GLU A 107 -14.10 -14.43 25.01
C GLU A 107 -14.50 -14.33 23.53
N ILE A 108 -15.12 -15.40 23.01
CA ILE A 108 -15.60 -15.47 21.63
C ILE A 108 -17.10 -15.16 21.64
N PRO A 109 -17.53 -13.92 21.30
CA PRO A 109 -18.95 -13.55 21.33
C PRO A 109 -19.72 -14.01 20.09
N GLU A 110 -19.00 -14.27 18.99
CA GLU A 110 -19.54 -14.65 17.68
C GLU A 110 -18.59 -15.66 16.99
N PRO A 111 -19.05 -16.41 15.97
CA PRO A 111 -18.17 -17.33 15.25
C PRO A 111 -16.90 -16.64 14.73
N THR A 112 -15.75 -17.29 14.83
CA THR A 112 -14.46 -16.73 14.40
C THR A 112 -13.56 -17.79 13.76
N GLY A 113 -12.57 -17.34 12.99
CA GLY A 113 -11.55 -18.18 12.37
C GLY A 113 -10.74 -17.39 11.35
N PRO A 114 -9.96 -18.07 10.48
CA PRO A 114 -9.11 -17.38 9.51
C PRO A 114 -9.92 -16.66 8.44
N LEU A 115 -9.50 -15.42 8.16
CA LEU A 115 -9.83 -14.64 6.99
C LEU A 115 -8.63 -14.76 6.02
N TRP A 116 -8.74 -15.62 5.02
CA TRP A 116 -7.67 -15.90 4.06
C TRP A 116 -7.47 -14.75 3.09
N LYS A 117 -6.21 -14.44 2.76
CA LYS A 117 -5.90 -13.52 1.66
C LYS A 117 -6.18 -14.21 0.33
N THR A 118 -6.70 -13.46 -0.64
CA THR A 118 -6.94 -13.95 -2.01
C THR A 118 -5.69 -14.54 -2.67
N LEU A 119 -4.52 -13.95 -2.41
CA LEU A 119 -3.23 -14.46 -2.88
C LEU A 119 -2.93 -15.91 -2.42
N TYR A 120 -3.55 -16.35 -1.33
CA TYR A 120 -3.37 -17.69 -0.75
C TYR A 120 -4.65 -18.54 -0.82
N ALA A 121 -5.59 -18.19 -1.70
CA ALA A 121 -6.83 -18.95 -1.90
C ALA A 121 -6.56 -20.42 -2.30
N ASP A 122 -5.51 -20.65 -3.10
CA ASP A 122 -5.10 -21.97 -3.56
C ASP A 122 -4.04 -22.64 -2.65
N HIS A 123 -3.75 -22.04 -1.48
CA HIS A 123 -2.78 -22.62 -0.55
C HIS A 123 -3.32 -23.95 0.00
N PRO A 124 -2.50 -25.02 0.12
CA PRO A 124 -2.98 -26.33 0.59
C PRO A 124 -3.70 -26.29 1.94
N VAL A 125 -3.30 -25.38 2.84
CA VAL A 125 -3.96 -25.18 4.14
C VAL A 125 -5.39 -24.63 4.01
N ALA A 126 -5.68 -23.90 2.94
CA ALA A 126 -7.00 -23.37 2.61
C ALA A 126 -7.86 -24.33 1.75
N GLU A 127 -7.34 -25.49 1.37
CA GLU A 127 -8.05 -26.44 0.50
C GLU A 127 -9.34 -26.97 1.17
N GLY A 128 -10.43 -27.02 0.39
CA GLY A 128 -11.70 -27.61 0.83
C GLY A 128 -12.63 -26.65 1.58
N PHE A 129 -12.30 -25.36 1.66
CA PHE A 129 -13.23 -24.32 2.10
C PHE A 129 -13.99 -23.70 0.92
N ASP A 130 -15.28 -23.43 1.12
CA ASP A 130 -16.14 -22.81 0.08
C ASP A 130 -15.97 -21.27 0.01
N THR A 131 -15.21 -20.67 0.93
CA THR A 131 -15.05 -19.23 1.10
C THR A 131 -13.71 -18.93 1.79
N LEU A 132 -13.18 -17.72 1.58
CA LEU A 132 -12.00 -17.20 2.28
C LEU A 132 -12.28 -16.79 3.74
N ARG A 133 -13.56 -16.66 4.12
CA ARG A 133 -14.00 -16.34 5.49
C ARG A 133 -14.40 -17.62 6.21
N VAL A 134 -13.47 -18.25 6.92
CA VAL A 134 -13.64 -19.59 7.47
C VAL A 134 -13.84 -19.53 8.98
N HIS A 135 -15.05 -19.82 9.47
CA HIS A 135 -15.28 -19.94 10.91
C HIS A 135 -14.84 -21.32 11.42
N THR A 136 -13.90 -21.38 12.35
CA THR A 136 -13.41 -22.61 13.00
C THR A 136 -13.83 -22.72 14.46
N ARG A 137 -14.34 -21.63 15.04
CA ARG A 137 -14.79 -21.59 16.44
C ARG A 137 -16.11 -20.84 16.59
N GLY A 138 -17.08 -21.48 17.23
CA GLY A 138 -18.36 -20.85 17.59
C GLY A 138 -18.29 -20.10 18.93
N PRO A 139 -19.32 -19.29 19.24
CA PRO A 139 -19.33 -18.39 20.39
C PRO A 139 -19.49 -19.08 21.75
N GLY A 140 -19.38 -18.28 22.82
CA GLY A 140 -19.75 -18.64 24.18
C GLY A 140 -18.64 -19.31 25.00
N ILE A 141 -17.39 -19.18 24.54
CA ILE A 141 -16.23 -19.78 25.21
C ILE A 141 -15.08 -18.78 25.30
N THR A 142 -14.17 -19.02 26.23
CA THR A 142 -12.90 -18.29 26.33
C THR A 142 -11.77 -19.18 25.83
N VAL A 143 -10.97 -18.68 24.89
CA VAL A 143 -9.82 -19.39 24.32
C VAL A 143 -8.57 -18.54 24.44
N PRO A 144 -7.39 -19.16 24.57
CA PRO A 144 -6.15 -18.42 24.42
C PRO A 144 -5.96 -18.02 22.97
N TYR A 145 -5.17 -16.97 22.75
CA TYR A 145 -4.75 -16.56 21.43
C TYR A 145 -3.32 -16.01 21.44
N ALA A 146 -2.69 -16.05 20.27
CA ALA A 146 -1.48 -15.32 19.92
C ALA A 146 -1.64 -14.80 18.49
N ARG A 147 -1.51 -13.49 18.28
CA ARG A 147 -1.62 -12.88 16.94
C ARG A 147 -0.86 -11.57 16.88
N TYR A 148 -0.56 -11.15 15.66
CA TYR A 148 -0.01 -9.81 15.42
C TYR A 148 -1.18 -8.83 15.26
N GLU A 149 -1.10 -7.64 15.88
CA GLU A 149 -2.11 -6.57 15.77
C GLU A 149 -1.48 -5.23 15.35
N HIS A 150 -0.37 -4.83 15.97
CA HIS A 150 0.27 -3.53 15.75
C HIS A 150 1.63 -3.63 15.07
N VAL A 151 2.27 -4.80 15.10
CA VAL A 151 3.55 -5.05 14.42
C VAL A 151 3.39 -6.11 13.33
N ALA A 152 4.41 -6.24 12.48
CA ALA A 152 4.50 -7.32 11.50
C ALA A 152 5.61 -8.30 11.93
N PRO A 153 5.45 -9.61 11.69
CA PRO A 153 6.57 -10.55 11.78
C PRO A 153 7.71 -10.07 10.88
N MET A 154 8.97 -10.20 11.32
CA MET A 154 10.12 -9.70 10.54
C MET A 154 10.36 -10.59 9.32
N GLU A 155 10.29 -11.90 9.52
CA GLU A 155 10.62 -12.91 8.51
C GLU A 155 9.41 -13.72 8.06
N GLY A 156 8.37 -13.79 8.90
CA GLY A 156 7.16 -14.57 8.64
C GLY A 156 6.15 -13.93 7.71
N ASP A 157 5.34 -14.78 7.10
CA ASP A 157 4.37 -14.41 6.08
C ASP A 157 2.95 -14.59 6.59
N VAL A 158 2.18 -13.50 6.58
CA VAL A 158 0.79 -13.53 7.02
C VAL A 158 -0.07 -14.14 5.93
N LEU A 159 -0.58 -15.35 6.18
CA LEU A 159 -1.47 -16.07 5.26
C LEU A 159 -2.93 -15.67 5.43
N ALA A 160 -3.35 -15.46 6.69
CA ALA A 160 -4.71 -15.10 7.03
C ALA A 160 -4.77 -14.19 8.25
N SER A 161 -5.72 -13.25 8.19
CA SER A 161 -6.18 -12.47 9.34
C SER A 161 -7.37 -13.16 10.01
N THR A 162 -8.21 -12.43 10.73
CA THR A 162 -9.32 -13.01 11.50
C THR A 162 -10.66 -12.53 10.94
N VAL A 163 -11.63 -13.43 10.83
CA VAL A 163 -13.06 -13.09 10.66
C VAL A 163 -13.80 -13.26 11.99
N ARG A 164 -14.74 -12.36 12.29
CA ARG A 164 -15.64 -12.42 13.46
C ARG A 164 -17.07 -12.17 13.03
N GLY A 165 -17.91 -13.19 13.10
CA GLY A 165 -19.22 -13.19 12.48
C GLY A 165 -19.07 -12.88 10.99
N ASP A 166 -19.62 -11.75 10.56
CA ASP A 166 -19.51 -11.25 9.19
C ASP A 166 -18.53 -10.07 9.08
N THR A 167 -17.74 -9.81 10.12
CA THR A 167 -16.78 -8.70 10.18
C THR A 167 -15.35 -9.17 9.92
N ASP A 168 -14.70 -8.54 8.95
CA ASP A 168 -13.29 -8.75 8.65
C ASP A 168 -12.41 -7.95 9.63
N VAL A 169 -11.63 -8.67 10.44
CA VAL A 169 -10.68 -8.09 11.39
C VAL A 169 -9.28 -8.22 10.81
N VAL A 170 -9.00 -7.38 9.81
CA VAL A 170 -7.76 -7.45 8.99
C VAL A 170 -6.48 -7.29 9.80
N LYS A 171 -6.54 -6.57 10.93
CA LYS A 171 -5.40 -6.42 11.85
C LYS A 171 -5.18 -7.65 12.74
N GLY A 172 -6.12 -8.58 12.87
CA GLY A 172 -5.98 -9.77 13.70
C GLY A 172 -5.23 -10.89 12.97
N MET A 173 -3.94 -10.71 12.73
CA MET A 173 -3.11 -11.60 11.91
C MET A 173 -2.70 -12.84 12.72
N ALA A 174 -3.43 -13.94 12.54
CA ALA A 174 -3.34 -15.12 13.41
C ALA A 174 -2.83 -16.39 12.70
N THR A 175 -2.70 -16.37 11.37
CA THR A 175 -2.12 -17.49 10.61
C THR A 175 -0.90 -17.03 9.84
N VAL A 176 0.27 -17.52 10.24
CA VAL A 176 1.57 -17.05 9.74
C VAL A 176 2.49 -18.24 9.48
N VAL A 177 3.26 -18.19 8.39
CA VAL A 177 4.28 -19.20 8.07
C VAL A 177 5.68 -18.60 8.18
N TRP A 178 6.67 -19.39 8.61
CA TRP A 178 8.08 -19.02 8.65
C TRP A 178 8.93 -20.14 8.04
N GLU A 179 10.06 -19.76 7.46
CA GLU A 179 11.05 -20.69 6.89
C GLU A 179 12.43 -20.49 7.55
N PRO A 180 12.61 -20.84 8.84
CA PRO A 180 13.89 -20.66 9.51
C PRO A 180 14.89 -21.73 9.04
N GLY A 181 15.94 -21.33 8.32
CA GLY A 181 16.93 -22.27 7.78
C GLY A 181 16.35 -23.06 6.61
N ASP A 182 16.40 -24.40 6.70
CA ASP A 182 15.85 -25.29 5.66
C ASP A 182 14.45 -25.84 5.99
N GLY A 183 13.88 -25.52 7.15
CA GLY A 183 12.58 -26.07 7.61
C GLY A 183 11.46 -25.05 7.65
N HIS A 184 10.28 -25.50 8.13
CA HIS A 184 9.03 -24.78 8.02
C HIS A 184 8.30 -24.71 9.36
N VAL A 185 7.74 -23.55 9.68
CA VAL A 185 6.87 -23.34 10.85
C VAL A 185 5.56 -22.75 10.40
N LEU A 186 4.44 -23.36 10.76
CA LEU A 186 3.10 -22.78 10.57
C LEU A 186 2.50 -22.44 11.94
N GLY A 187 2.15 -21.17 12.14
CA GLY A 187 1.41 -20.69 13.31
C GLY A 187 -0.06 -20.51 12.98
N ILE A 188 -0.95 -21.07 13.82
CA ILE A 188 -2.39 -20.76 13.82
C ILE A 188 -2.77 -20.40 15.25
N GLY A 189 -2.60 -19.12 15.57
CA GLY A 189 -2.60 -18.65 16.95
C GLY A 189 -3.97 -18.37 17.54
N SER A 190 -5.07 -18.50 16.79
CA SER A 190 -6.43 -18.29 17.30
C SER A 190 -7.42 -19.30 16.74
N ALA A 191 -8.59 -19.39 17.37
CA ALA A 191 -9.78 -20.11 16.87
C ALA A 191 -9.63 -21.63 16.59
N VAL A 192 -8.63 -22.30 17.15
CA VAL A 192 -8.42 -23.75 17.02
C VAL A 192 -8.46 -24.42 18.40
N SER A 193 -9.65 -24.71 18.93
CA SER A 193 -9.85 -25.41 20.21
C SER A 193 -10.69 -26.68 20.04
N PHE A 194 -10.37 -27.75 20.74
CA PHE A 194 -10.93 -29.10 20.62
C PHE A 194 -11.85 -29.52 21.76
N ARG A 195 -11.56 -29.16 23.03
CA ARG A 195 -12.30 -29.68 24.19
C ARG A 195 -13.76 -29.27 24.21
N GLN A 196 -14.03 -28.01 23.89
CA GLN A 196 -15.36 -27.44 24.06
C GLN A 196 -16.20 -27.63 22.78
N PRO A 197 -17.46 -28.09 22.90
CA PRO A 197 -18.37 -28.21 21.75
C PRO A 197 -18.50 -26.90 20.99
N THR A 198 -18.74 -27.00 19.68
CA THR A 198 -18.92 -25.87 18.77
C THR A 198 -20.00 -26.22 17.75
N HIS A 199 -20.40 -25.25 16.92
CA HIS A 199 -21.33 -25.50 15.82
C HIS A 199 -20.73 -26.49 14.82
N ASP A 200 -21.55 -27.37 14.22
CA ASP A 200 -21.10 -28.44 13.30
C ASP A 200 -20.20 -27.93 12.16
N ILE A 201 -20.51 -26.76 11.60
CA ILE A 201 -19.69 -26.17 10.53
C ILE A 201 -18.32 -25.73 11.04
N CYS A 202 -18.26 -25.07 12.21
CA CYS A 202 -17.00 -24.68 12.85
C CYS A 202 -16.17 -25.90 13.22
N HIS A 203 -16.82 -26.96 13.71
CA HIS A 203 -16.17 -28.22 14.03
C HIS A 203 -15.47 -28.79 12.81
N ARG A 204 -16.20 -29.00 11.71
CA ARG A 204 -15.66 -29.52 10.46
C ARG A 204 -14.54 -28.64 9.93
N ASN A 205 -14.74 -27.32 9.90
CA ASN A 205 -13.75 -26.39 9.38
C ASN A 205 -12.45 -26.42 10.20
N ARG A 206 -12.54 -26.52 11.53
CA ARG A 206 -11.37 -26.67 12.41
C ARG A 206 -10.59 -27.94 12.08
N GLU A 207 -11.29 -29.07 11.92
CA GLU A 207 -10.65 -30.35 11.60
C GLU A 207 -9.99 -30.31 10.22
N THR A 208 -10.66 -29.75 9.21
CA THR A 208 -10.09 -29.52 7.88
C THR A 208 -8.83 -28.64 7.98
N LEU A 209 -8.90 -27.51 8.67
CA LEU A 209 -7.78 -26.58 8.80
C LEU A 209 -6.54 -27.25 9.41
N VAL A 210 -6.70 -27.94 10.54
CA VAL A 210 -5.57 -28.58 11.23
C VAL A 210 -5.06 -29.79 10.45
N SER A 211 -5.95 -30.55 9.80
CA SER A 211 -5.56 -31.67 8.94
C SER A 211 -4.71 -31.20 7.76
N ASN A 212 -5.16 -30.16 7.06
CA ASN A 212 -4.43 -29.57 5.95
C ASN A 212 -3.10 -28.98 6.41
N ALA A 213 -3.06 -28.31 7.57
CA ALA A 213 -1.83 -27.77 8.16
C ALA A 213 -0.78 -28.86 8.43
N LEU A 214 -1.18 -29.96 9.07
CA LEU A 214 -0.28 -31.10 9.33
C LEU A 214 0.15 -31.79 8.03
N GLY A 215 -0.76 -31.91 7.06
CA GLY A 215 -0.46 -32.51 5.76
C GLY A 215 0.54 -31.68 4.95
N TYR A 216 0.29 -30.38 4.83
CA TYR A 216 1.18 -29.42 4.18
C TYR A 216 2.60 -29.47 4.74
N LEU A 217 2.72 -29.48 6.07
CA LEU A 217 4.02 -29.51 6.75
C LEU A 217 4.75 -30.85 6.62
N ALA A 218 4.03 -31.98 6.58
CA ALA A 218 4.62 -33.32 6.53
C ALA A 218 5.09 -33.72 5.11
N ASP A 219 4.44 -33.23 4.06
CA ASP A 219 4.72 -33.68 2.69
C ASP A 219 6.05 -33.13 2.12
N GLY A 220 6.68 -32.14 2.78
CA GLY A 220 8.06 -31.69 2.53
C GLY A 220 8.35 -31.03 1.18
N ASP A 221 7.44 -31.13 0.21
CA ASP A 221 7.53 -30.57 -1.14
C ASP A 221 6.26 -29.78 -1.47
N GLY A 222 6.36 -28.51 -1.86
CA GLY A 222 5.54 -28.09 -3.01
C GLY A 222 5.03 -26.65 -3.11
N VAL A 223 4.90 -25.88 -2.03
CA VAL A 223 4.50 -24.46 -2.16
C VAL A 223 5.47 -23.60 -1.36
N ARG A 224 6.62 -23.31 -1.99
CA ARG A 224 7.47 -22.19 -1.59
C ARG A 224 6.84 -20.92 -2.13
N PHE A 225 5.94 -20.34 -1.36
CA PHE A 225 5.58 -18.94 -1.54
C PHE A 225 5.91 -18.24 -0.25
N THR A 226 7.11 -17.65 -0.20
CA THR A 226 7.49 -16.72 0.85
C THR A 226 6.63 -15.47 0.69
N GLY A 227 5.50 -15.46 1.36
CA GLY A 227 4.46 -14.45 1.33
C GLY A 227 4.80 -13.07 1.87
N ARG A 228 6.08 -12.80 2.15
CA ARG A 228 6.71 -11.50 2.31
C ARG A 228 7.81 -11.43 1.26
N PRO A 229 7.64 -10.61 0.23
CA PRO A 229 8.60 -10.59 -0.85
C PRO A 229 9.92 -9.98 -0.37
N LYS A 230 10.96 -10.82 -0.31
CA LYS A 230 12.34 -10.42 0.04
C LYS A 230 13.15 -10.06 -1.21
N ASP A 231 12.73 -10.54 -2.36
CA ASP A 231 13.39 -10.37 -3.65
C ASP A 231 12.41 -10.08 -4.79
N VAL A 232 12.98 -9.75 -5.95
CA VAL A 232 12.23 -9.37 -7.16
C VAL A 232 11.35 -10.52 -7.67
N GLU A 233 11.85 -11.77 -7.65
CA GLU A 233 11.11 -12.93 -8.14
C GLU A 233 9.79 -13.11 -7.38
N THR A 234 9.84 -12.99 -6.05
CA THR A 234 8.65 -13.10 -5.21
C THR A 234 7.67 -11.94 -5.43
N LEU A 235 8.17 -10.71 -5.57
CA LEU A 235 7.34 -9.52 -5.88
C LEU A 235 6.61 -9.72 -7.21
N THR A 236 7.32 -10.18 -8.24
CA THR A 236 6.75 -10.46 -9.55
C THR A 236 5.67 -11.54 -9.46
N ALA A 237 5.91 -12.64 -8.75
CA ALA A 237 4.91 -13.71 -8.62
C ALA A 237 3.63 -13.23 -7.90
N MET A 238 3.76 -12.35 -6.89
CA MET A 238 2.59 -11.70 -6.26
C MET A 238 1.79 -10.85 -7.24
N ARG A 239 2.49 -10.09 -8.09
CA ARG A 239 1.86 -9.26 -9.11
C ARG A 239 1.12 -10.11 -10.13
N GLU A 240 1.75 -11.18 -10.61
CA GLU A 240 1.15 -12.15 -11.54
C GLU A 240 -0.09 -12.83 -10.94
N GLY A 241 -0.04 -13.21 -9.66
CA GLY A 241 -1.18 -13.82 -8.96
C GLY A 241 -2.42 -12.92 -8.83
N LEU A 242 -2.27 -11.62 -9.10
CA LEU A 242 -3.34 -10.62 -9.07
C LEU A 242 -3.52 -9.94 -10.45
N ALA A 243 -2.97 -10.49 -11.54
CA ALA A 243 -3.03 -9.90 -12.87
C ALA A 243 -4.40 -10.04 -13.55
N ASP A 244 -5.22 -11.01 -13.11
CA ASP A 244 -6.55 -11.27 -13.67
C ASP A 244 -7.64 -10.31 -13.12
N ASP A 245 -7.33 -9.47 -12.13
CA ASP A 245 -8.26 -8.45 -11.63
C ASP A 245 -8.40 -7.29 -12.64
N PRO A 246 -9.55 -7.14 -13.33
CA PRO A 246 -9.73 -6.11 -14.37
C PRO A 246 -9.92 -4.71 -13.79
N LEU A 247 -9.94 -4.54 -12.47
CA LEU A 247 -9.97 -3.25 -11.78
C LEU A 247 -8.58 -2.81 -11.31
N ARG A 248 -7.57 -3.67 -11.43
CA ARG A 248 -6.19 -3.33 -11.09
C ARG A 248 -5.55 -2.50 -12.21
N PRO A 249 -5.02 -1.31 -11.90
CA PRO A 249 -4.31 -0.49 -12.86
C PRO A 249 -3.11 -1.22 -13.47
N THR A 250 -2.93 -1.05 -14.78
CA THR A 250 -1.91 -1.70 -15.59
C THR A 250 -0.78 -0.76 -16.00
N PHE A 251 -1.05 0.54 -16.12
CA PHE A 251 -0.06 1.57 -16.46
C PHE A 251 0.16 2.63 -15.37
N HIS A 252 -0.52 2.51 -14.22
CA HIS A 252 -0.14 3.19 -12.99
C HIS A 252 0.75 2.27 -12.12
N VAL A 253 1.56 2.88 -11.27
CA VAL A 253 2.38 2.12 -10.31
C VAL A 253 1.48 1.65 -9.16
N THR A 254 1.27 0.34 -9.07
CA THR A 254 0.56 -0.35 -7.99
C THR A 254 1.55 -1.16 -7.16
N PRO A 255 1.23 -1.48 -5.89
CA PRO A 255 2.04 -2.45 -5.16
C PRO A 255 1.93 -3.82 -5.84
N PRO A 256 2.94 -4.69 -5.70
CA PRO A 256 2.87 -6.05 -6.26
C PRO A 256 1.71 -6.86 -5.67
N ALA A 257 1.42 -6.65 -4.38
CA ALA A 257 0.20 -7.03 -3.67
C ALA A 257 0.11 -6.20 -2.38
N ASN A 258 -0.98 -6.30 -1.63
CA ASN A 258 -1.19 -5.61 -0.36
C ASN A 258 -1.35 -4.09 -0.51
N TRP A 259 -0.86 -3.29 0.44
CA TRP A 259 -1.17 -1.86 0.56
C TRP A 259 -0.01 -0.98 0.12
N LEU A 260 -0.32 0.07 -0.63
CA LEU A 260 0.57 1.20 -0.93
C LEU A 260 -0.15 2.52 -0.67
N ASN A 261 0.58 3.50 -0.14
CA ASN A 261 0.13 4.90 -0.08
C ASN A 261 1.21 5.87 -0.56
N ASP A 262 1.65 6.80 0.29
CA ASP A 262 2.42 7.98 -0.07
C ASP A 262 3.67 7.62 -0.92
N PRO A 263 3.91 8.31 -2.05
CA PRO A 263 5.22 8.30 -2.69
C PRO A 263 6.28 8.87 -1.73
N ASN A 264 7.41 8.18 -1.64
CA ASN A 264 8.52 8.51 -0.77
C ASN A 264 9.84 8.42 -1.53
N GLY A 265 10.87 9.07 -0.99
CA GLY A 265 12.24 8.94 -1.49
C GLY A 265 12.43 9.19 -2.98
N LEU A 266 11.56 9.96 -3.65
CA LEU A 266 11.59 10.12 -5.10
C LEU A 266 12.92 10.74 -5.54
N ILE A 267 13.70 10.02 -6.33
CA ILE A 267 15.02 10.48 -6.80
C ILE A 267 15.36 9.94 -8.18
N HIS A 268 15.91 10.79 -9.05
CA HIS A 268 16.58 10.34 -10.26
C HIS A 268 18.06 10.09 -9.94
N TRP A 269 18.45 8.82 -9.91
CA TRP A 269 19.76 8.40 -9.43
C TRP A 269 20.43 7.47 -10.44
N ASN A 270 21.68 7.76 -10.78
CA ASN A 270 22.46 6.97 -11.76
C ASN A 270 21.72 6.70 -13.09
N GLY A 271 20.92 7.67 -13.55
CA GLY A 271 20.18 7.59 -14.81
C GLY A 271 18.91 6.73 -14.77
N ARG A 272 18.39 6.43 -13.57
CA ARG A 272 17.13 5.71 -13.36
C ARG A 272 16.20 6.51 -12.46
N TYR A 273 14.90 6.36 -12.67
CA TYR A 273 13.87 6.88 -11.78
C TYR A 273 13.65 5.89 -10.64
N HIS A 274 13.80 6.34 -9.40
CA HIS A 274 13.49 5.56 -8.21
C HIS A 274 12.22 6.13 -7.55
N LEU A 275 11.20 5.27 -7.42
CA LEU A 275 9.95 5.57 -6.75
C LEU A 275 9.85 4.64 -5.55
N PHE A 276 10.06 5.19 -4.34
CA PHE A 276 9.73 4.48 -3.11
C PHE A 276 8.32 4.87 -2.67
N TYR A 277 7.74 4.07 -1.78
CA TYR A 277 6.38 4.32 -1.32
C TYR A 277 6.12 3.63 0.01
N GLN A 278 5.25 4.21 0.83
CA GLN A 278 4.76 3.50 2.00
C GLN A 278 4.08 2.19 1.59
N TYR A 279 4.45 1.09 2.24
CA TYR A 279 4.03 -0.27 1.92
C TYR A 279 3.68 -1.04 3.19
N ASN A 280 2.55 -1.76 3.22
CA ASN A 280 2.31 -2.77 4.26
C ASN A 280 2.39 -4.18 3.66
N PRO A 281 3.42 -4.99 3.99
CA PRO A 281 3.57 -6.34 3.44
C PRO A 281 2.53 -7.34 3.98
N THR A 282 1.82 -7.04 5.07
CA THR A 282 0.96 -8.02 5.72
C THR A 282 -0.41 -8.16 5.07
N GLY A 283 -0.93 -7.10 4.43
CA GLY A 283 -2.21 -7.13 3.75
C GLY A 283 -2.62 -5.76 3.17
N PRO A 284 -3.73 -5.71 2.40
CA PRO A 284 -4.20 -4.50 1.72
C PRO A 284 -4.92 -3.54 2.69
N PHE A 285 -4.24 -3.17 3.78
CA PHE A 285 -4.71 -2.20 4.78
C PHE A 285 -3.52 -1.47 5.40
N HIS A 286 -3.73 -0.23 5.88
CA HIS A 286 -2.70 0.52 6.59
C HIS A 286 -2.45 -0.06 8.00
N ASN A 287 -1.19 -0.38 8.31
CA ASN A 287 -0.75 -0.78 9.66
C ASN A 287 0.76 -0.56 9.85
N THR A 288 1.57 -1.61 9.73
CA THR A 288 3.03 -1.57 9.97
C THR A 288 3.76 -1.17 8.69
N ILE A 289 4.07 0.11 8.56
CA ILE A 289 4.59 0.69 7.32
C ILE A 289 6.07 0.39 7.09
N HIS A 290 6.36 -0.02 5.87
CA HIS A 290 7.66 -0.24 5.24
C HIS A 290 7.80 0.70 4.04
N TRP A 291 8.95 0.76 3.39
CA TRP A 291 9.09 1.40 2.08
C TRP A 291 9.24 0.36 0.98
N GLY A 292 8.24 0.25 0.12
CA GLY A 292 8.36 -0.46 -1.15
C GLY A 292 9.19 0.34 -2.15
N HIS A 293 9.62 -0.29 -3.23
CA HIS A 293 10.53 0.30 -4.21
C HIS A 293 10.20 -0.18 -5.61
N ALA A 294 10.04 0.75 -6.55
CA ALA A 294 9.99 0.49 -7.98
C ALA A 294 11.00 1.36 -8.71
N VAL A 295 11.56 0.85 -9.80
CA VAL A 295 12.52 1.57 -10.64
C VAL A 295 12.11 1.58 -12.09
N SER A 296 12.48 2.64 -12.81
CA SER A 296 12.25 2.74 -14.25
C SER A 296 13.44 3.39 -14.95
N ASP A 297 13.73 2.95 -16.19
CA ASP A 297 14.72 3.58 -17.07
C ASP A 297 14.10 4.67 -17.96
N ASP A 298 12.76 4.66 -18.12
CA ASP A 298 12.04 5.46 -19.09
C ASP A 298 10.74 6.08 -18.56
N LEU A 299 10.55 6.05 -17.24
CA LEU A 299 9.42 6.61 -16.48
C LEU A 299 8.10 5.82 -16.60
N ILE A 300 8.02 4.85 -17.50
CA ILE A 300 6.74 4.19 -17.85
C ILE A 300 6.80 2.66 -17.78
N HIS A 301 7.97 2.04 -17.91
CA HIS A 301 8.13 0.62 -17.62
C HIS A 301 8.80 0.47 -16.26
N TRP A 302 8.11 -0.16 -15.32
CA TRP A 302 8.53 -0.26 -13.93
C TRP A 302 8.91 -1.69 -13.56
N GLU A 303 9.91 -1.79 -12.71
CA GLU A 303 10.40 -3.05 -12.13
C GLU A 303 10.31 -2.94 -10.62
N ASP A 304 9.64 -3.91 -9.99
CA ASP A 304 9.62 -4.02 -8.54
C ASP A 304 11.04 -4.30 -8.00
N ARG A 305 11.37 -3.71 -6.86
CA ARG A 305 12.63 -3.90 -6.14
C ARG A 305 12.36 -4.37 -4.72
N PRO A 306 13.34 -5.05 -4.09
CA PRO A 306 13.21 -5.45 -2.68
C PRO A 306 12.76 -4.29 -1.79
N VAL A 307 11.96 -4.61 -0.76
CA VAL A 307 11.52 -3.62 0.24
C VAL A 307 12.74 -2.86 0.77
N ALA A 308 12.77 -1.56 0.52
CA ALA A 308 13.93 -0.71 0.76
C ALA A 308 14.14 -0.44 2.27
N LEU A 309 13.05 -0.21 3.00
CA LEU A 309 13.11 0.11 4.43
C LEU A 309 12.07 -0.71 5.19
N SER A 310 12.49 -1.35 6.28
CA SER A 310 11.63 -2.12 7.17
C SER A 310 11.79 -1.62 8.61
N PRO A 311 10.74 -1.59 9.45
CA PRO A 311 10.84 -1.29 10.88
C PRO A 311 11.93 -2.10 11.58
N SER A 312 12.70 -1.45 12.45
CA SER A 312 13.67 -2.13 13.29
C SER A 312 13.01 -2.55 14.61
N PRO A 313 13.06 -3.84 15.02
CA PRO A 313 12.34 -4.34 16.19
C PRO A 313 12.57 -3.54 17.49
N ASP A 314 13.80 -3.07 17.71
CA ASP A 314 14.21 -2.27 18.87
C ASP A 314 14.48 -0.80 18.53
N GLY A 315 14.24 -0.39 17.28
CA GLY A 315 14.56 0.94 16.77
C GLY A 315 13.50 2.00 17.09
N PRO A 316 13.77 3.28 16.79
CA PRO A 316 12.79 4.38 16.92
C PRO A 316 11.67 4.32 15.87
N ASP A 317 11.71 3.36 14.97
CA ASP A 317 10.75 3.15 13.88
C ASP A 317 10.06 1.77 13.96
N ARG A 318 10.09 1.14 15.13
CA ARG A 318 9.52 -0.19 15.39
C ARG A 318 8.07 -0.32 14.92
N ASP A 319 7.28 0.74 15.11
CA ASP A 319 5.84 0.70 14.81
C ASP A 319 5.59 1.02 13.32
N GLY A 320 6.60 1.53 12.60
CA GLY A 320 6.53 1.88 11.18
C GLY A 320 7.66 2.81 10.72
N CYS A 321 7.97 2.72 9.43
CA CYS A 321 8.82 3.68 8.70
C CYS A 321 7.91 4.56 7.82
N TRP A 322 7.42 5.67 8.37
CA TRP A 322 6.50 6.59 7.68
C TRP A 322 7.21 7.45 6.62
N SER A 323 6.47 8.38 6.03
CA SER A 323 6.86 9.17 4.88
C SER A 323 8.13 9.98 5.08
N GLY A 324 8.80 10.24 3.96
CA GLY A 324 10.12 10.84 3.92
C GLY A 324 10.61 11.10 2.50
N CYS A 325 11.83 11.64 2.40
CA CYS A 325 12.46 12.02 1.13
C CYS A 325 13.86 11.41 1.00
N ALA A 326 14.40 11.45 -0.22
CA ALA A 326 15.75 11.04 -0.54
C ALA A 326 16.53 12.25 -1.06
N VAL A 327 17.81 12.35 -0.67
CA VAL A 327 18.71 13.44 -1.07
C VAL A 327 20.08 12.89 -1.47
N ASP A 328 20.79 13.66 -2.29
CA ASP A 328 22.20 13.42 -2.62
C ASP A 328 23.11 14.09 -1.57
N ASP A 329 23.61 13.31 -0.61
CA ASP A 329 24.59 13.75 0.38
C ASP A 329 26.02 13.54 -0.16
N ASP A 330 26.48 14.49 -0.96
CA ASP A 330 27.84 14.54 -1.55
C ASP A 330 28.23 13.23 -2.30
N GLY A 331 27.29 12.71 -3.10
CA GLY A 331 27.43 11.47 -3.89
C GLY A 331 26.90 10.22 -3.18
N THR A 332 26.29 10.36 -2.00
CA THR A 332 25.68 9.28 -1.24
C THR A 332 24.18 9.50 -1.10
N ALA A 333 23.38 8.67 -1.77
CA ALA A 333 21.94 8.69 -1.58
C ALA A 333 21.58 8.43 -0.11
N THR A 334 20.83 9.35 0.49
CA THR A 334 20.48 9.36 1.90
C THR A 334 18.99 9.64 2.03
N ILE A 335 18.28 8.85 2.85
CA ILE A 335 16.85 9.04 3.12
C ILE A 335 16.64 9.60 4.51
N LEU A 336 15.70 10.55 4.61
CA LEU A 336 15.16 11.06 5.87
C LEU A 336 13.69 10.70 5.93
N TYR A 337 13.28 9.99 6.98
CA TYR A 337 11.94 9.41 7.13
C TYR A 337 11.44 9.56 8.56
N THR A 338 10.12 9.53 8.75
CA THR A 338 9.54 9.55 10.09
C THR A 338 9.56 8.14 10.67
N GLY A 339 10.35 7.93 11.72
CA GLY A 339 10.27 6.72 12.55
C GLY A 339 9.19 6.89 13.61
N GLY A 340 8.32 5.89 13.76
CA GLY A 340 7.35 5.89 14.86
C GLY A 340 7.58 4.78 15.85
N ARG A 341 7.42 5.17 17.12
CA ARG A 341 7.58 4.32 18.29
C ARG A 341 6.82 4.91 19.46
N ASP A 342 6.00 4.09 20.11
CA ASP A 342 5.33 4.44 21.38
C ASP A 342 4.57 5.78 21.26
N LYS A 343 3.80 5.95 20.17
CA LYS A 343 3.05 7.17 19.81
C LYS A 343 3.91 8.41 19.50
N LYS A 344 5.23 8.27 19.37
CA LYS A 344 6.10 9.34 18.87
C LYS A 344 6.29 9.18 17.37
N GLN A 345 6.46 10.31 16.70
CA GLN A 345 6.81 10.43 15.30
C GLN A 345 8.08 11.29 15.26
N LEU A 346 9.23 10.69 14.97
CA LEU A 346 10.53 11.38 15.05
C LEU A 346 11.38 11.13 13.80
N PRO A 347 12.11 12.15 13.29
CA PRO A 347 12.96 12.02 12.12
C PRO A 347 14.08 11.00 12.33
N CYS A 348 14.23 10.11 11.37
CA CYS A 348 15.28 9.11 11.27
C CYS A 348 16.00 9.27 9.92
N ILE A 349 17.25 8.82 9.86
CA ILE A 349 18.09 8.85 8.66
C ILE A 349 18.67 7.48 8.34
N ALA A 350 18.80 7.17 7.05
CA ALA A 350 19.51 6.00 6.56
C ALA A 350 20.28 6.32 5.28
N THR A 351 21.42 5.67 5.08
CA THR A 351 22.27 5.85 3.89
C THR A 351 22.25 4.60 3.02
N ALA A 352 22.25 4.78 1.70
CA ALA A 352 22.27 3.67 0.76
C ALA A 352 23.49 2.77 1.00
N ALA A 353 23.26 1.46 1.06
CA ALA A 353 24.30 0.44 1.22
C ALA A 353 24.87 -0.01 -0.13
N ASP A 354 24.17 0.31 -1.23
CA ASP A 354 24.51 -0.08 -2.59
C ASP A 354 24.04 0.97 -3.62
N GLU A 355 24.57 0.88 -4.84
CA GLU A 355 24.24 1.82 -5.94
C GLU A 355 22.85 1.60 -6.55
N THR A 356 22.20 0.47 -6.26
CA THR A 356 20.85 0.13 -6.75
C THR A 356 19.73 0.68 -5.85
N LEU A 357 20.10 1.23 -4.70
CA LEU A 357 19.21 1.77 -3.66
C LEU A 357 18.23 0.73 -3.09
N SER A 358 18.61 -0.55 -3.13
CA SER A 358 17.77 -1.66 -2.64
C SER A 358 18.08 -2.05 -1.20
N SER A 359 19.16 -1.54 -0.61
CA SER A 359 19.52 -1.74 0.78
C SER A 359 19.98 -0.45 1.44
N TRP A 360 19.63 -0.28 2.72
CA TRP A 360 19.86 0.94 3.48
C TRP A 360 20.41 0.62 4.87
N VAL A 361 21.40 1.41 5.30
CA VAL A 361 21.96 1.35 6.66
C VAL A 361 21.37 2.50 7.47
N LYS A 362 20.50 2.18 8.42
CA LYS A 362 19.96 3.16 9.38
C LYS A 362 21.07 3.67 10.30
N ASP A 363 21.07 4.96 10.57
CA ASP A 363 22.04 5.56 11.49
C ASP A 363 21.75 5.07 12.93
N PRO A 364 22.75 4.52 13.65
CA PRO A 364 22.57 4.06 15.03
C PRO A 364 22.26 5.20 16.02
N ALA A 365 22.47 6.46 15.62
CA ALA A 365 22.10 7.63 16.41
C ALA A 365 20.62 8.06 16.21
N ASN A 366 19.85 7.36 15.38
CA ASN A 366 18.43 7.67 15.21
C ASN A 366 17.66 7.64 16.55
N PRO A 367 16.67 8.54 16.74
CA PRO A 367 16.25 9.58 15.82
C PRO A 367 17.20 10.80 15.82
N VAL A 368 17.34 11.49 14.68
CA VAL A 368 18.22 12.68 14.54
C VAL A 368 17.62 13.95 15.17
N ILE A 369 16.32 13.94 15.46
CA ILE A 369 15.65 14.92 16.33
C ILE A 369 14.91 14.14 17.41
N GLU A 370 15.32 14.32 18.67
CA GLU A 370 14.84 13.48 19.79
C GLU A 370 13.52 13.97 20.40
N GLU A 371 13.14 15.23 20.17
CA GLU A 371 11.97 15.87 20.76
C GLU A 371 11.30 16.86 19.78
N THR A 372 9.99 17.04 19.91
CA THR A 372 9.25 18.07 19.15
C THR A 372 9.51 19.46 19.73
N PRO A 373 9.29 20.55 18.95
CA PRO A 373 9.41 21.91 19.46
C PRO A 373 8.52 22.18 20.68
N ALA A 374 9.09 22.84 21.69
CA ALA A 374 8.34 23.28 22.87
C ALA A 374 7.53 24.56 22.63
N GLU A 375 8.01 25.44 21.74
CA GLU A 375 7.34 26.70 21.39
C GLU A 375 7.42 26.97 19.87
N PRO A 376 6.28 27.02 19.15
CA PRO A 376 4.94 26.71 19.65
C PRO A 376 4.78 25.19 19.90
N GLU A 377 3.93 24.82 20.86
CA GLU A 377 3.70 23.42 21.23
C GLU A 377 3.02 22.66 20.09
N VAL A 378 3.57 21.49 19.74
CA VAL A 378 2.98 20.58 18.76
C VAL A 378 1.73 19.91 19.34
N LEU A 379 0.70 19.79 18.51
CA LEU A 379 -0.58 19.18 18.85
C LEU A 379 -0.40 17.71 19.29
N ARG A 380 -1.01 17.36 20.42
CA ARG A 380 -1.12 15.97 20.92
C ARG A 380 -2.53 15.44 20.67
N THR A 381 -2.63 14.18 20.27
CA THR A 381 -3.92 13.50 20.02
C THR A 381 -4.06 12.25 20.88
N GLU A 382 -5.17 11.53 20.75
CA GLU A 382 -5.33 10.23 21.42
C GLU A 382 -4.28 9.22 20.93
N ASP A 383 -3.96 9.30 19.64
CA ASP A 383 -3.07 8.37 18.96
C ASP A 383 -1.60 8.81 19.02
N TRP A 384 -1.32 10.12 19.07
CA TRP A 384 0.05 10.65 18.93
C TRP A 384 0.46 11.60 20.06
N GLU A 385 1.70 11.44 20.54
CA GLU A 385 2.36 12.38 21.46
C GLU A 385 2.74 13.70 20.79
N GLY A 386 2.72 13.76 19.47
CA GLY A 386 2.94 14.95 18.67
C GLY A 386 2.65 14.65 17.21
N GLU A 387 1.76 15.42 16.59
CA GLU A 387 1.54 15.41 15.15
C GLU A 387 2.76 16.07 14.47
N PHE A 388 3.78 15.29 14.15
CA PHE A 388 5.10 15.77 13.70
C PHE A 388 5.78 14.75 12.78
N ARG A 389 5.61 14.90 11.46
CA ARG A 389 6.04 13.89 10.48
C ARG A 389 6.22 14.47 9.09
N ASP A 390 6.74 13.63 8.22
CA ASP A 390 6.91 13.82 6.78
C ASP A 390 7.91 14.94 6.44
N HIS A 391 8.90 14.60 5.62
CA HIS A 391 10.09 15.43 5.45
C HIS A 391 10.26 15.89 4.00
N CYS A 392 10.57 17.17 3.82
CA CYS A 392 11.11 17.70 2.58
C CYS A 392 12.47 18.34 2.88
N VAL A 393 13.53 17.84 2.24
CA VAL A 393 14.92 18.23 2.52
C VAL A 393 15.56 18.78 1.26
N TRP A 394 16.27 19.90 1.38
CA TRP A 394 17.08 20.46 0.29
C TRP A 394 18.35 21.09 0.84
N ARG A 395 19.28 21.40 -0.07
CA ARG A 395 20.56 22.05 0.26
C ARG A 395 20.66 23.39 -0.47
N GLU A 396 20.91 24.45 0.29
CA GLU A 396 21.08 25.81 -0.23
C GLU A 396 22.31 26.44 0.42
N ASP A 397 23.20 27.04 -0.39
CA ASP A 397 24.44 27.68 0.06
C ASP A 397 25.30 26.82 1.02
N GLY A 398 25.28 25.50 0.81
CA GLY A 398 26.03 24.52 1.61
C GLY A 398 25.36 24.13 2.93
N VAL A 399 24.19 24.69 3.25
CA VAL A 399 23.39 24.41 4.45
C VAL A 399 22.19 23.54 4.07
N TRP A 400 21.94 22.50 4.85
CA TRP A 400 20.77 21.65 4.71
C TRP A 400 19.56 22.30 5.39
N HIS A 401 18.43 22.22 4.73
CA HIS A 401 17.14 22.68 5.22
C HIS A 401 16.16 21.52 5.18
N GLN A 402 15.25 21.47 6.16
CA GLN A 402 14.18 20.48 6.20
C GLN A 402 12.87 21.12 6.63
N LEU A 403 11.79 20.79 5.94
CA LEU A 403 10.43 20.98 6.43
C LEU A 403 9.93 19.70 7.10
N ILE A 404 9.18 19.88 8.19
CA ILE A 404 8.43 18.82 8.86
C ILE A 404 6.97 19.26 8.99
N GLY A 405 6.05 18.39 8.57
CA GLY A 405 4.61 18.60 8.72
C GLY A 405 4.20 18.50 10.18
N ALA A 406 3.34 19.42 10.62
CA ALA A 406 2.87 19.42 12.00
C ALA A 406 1.44 19.91 12.16
N GLY A 407 0.83 19.56 13.28
CA GLY A 407 -0.31 20.26 13.87
C GLY A 407 0.15 21.09 15.06
N MET A 408 -0.36 22.31 15.23
CA MET A 408 0.02 23.18 16.35
C MET A 408 -1.09 23.27 17.41
N GLU A 409 -0.72 23.21 18.69
CA GLU A 409 -1.65 23.39 19.81
C GLU A 409 -2.22 24.82 19.76
N GLY A 410 -3.55 24.95 19.88
CA GLY A 410 -4.25 26.24 19.69
C GLY A 410 -4.19 26.85 18.27
N GLY A 411 -3.55 26.19 17.29
CA GLY A 411 -3.46 26.60 15.87
C GLY A 411 -3.98 25.53 14.90
N GLY A 412 -3.65 25.66 13.61
CA GLY A 412 -3.90 24.64 12.57
C GLY A 412 -2.62 23.92 12.14
N GLY A 413 -2.66 23.34 10.95
CA GLY A 413 -1.49 22.71 10.32
C GLY A 413 -0.34 23.71 10.05
N ALA A 414 0.90 23.23 10.08
CA ALA A 414 2.10 24.03 9.86
C ALA A 414 3.22 23.23 9.15
N ALA A 415 4.09 23.95 8.44
CA ALA A 415 5.33 23.42 7.89
C ALA A 415 6.52 24.00 8.67
N LEU A 416 7.18 23.16 9.47
CA LEU A 416 8.22 23.55 10.43
C LEU A 416 9.61 23.49 9.80
N LEU A 417 10.37 24.58 9.87
CA LEU A 417 11.73 24.66 9.32
C LEU A 417 12.80 24.25 10.33
N TYR A 418 13.73 23.43 9.86
CA TYR A 418 14.98 23.12 10.52
C TYR A 418 16.15 23.35 9.56
N VAL A 419 17.31 23.69 10.12
CA VAL A 419 18.57 23.82 9.36
C VAL A 419 19.68 22.99 9.97
N SER A 420 20.60 22.48 9.14
CA SER A 420 21.72 21.65 9.57
C SER A 420 22.97 21.86 8.70
N GLU A 421 24.15 21.73 9.29
CA GLU A 421 25.41 21.69 8.52
C GLU A 421 25.75 20.28 8.01
N ASN A 422 25.10 19.22 8.52
CA ASN A 422 25.56 17.83 8.34
C ASN A 422 24.44 16.77 8.27
N LEU A 423 23.19 17.18 8.06
CA LEU A 423 21.96 16.34 8.02
C LEU A 423 21.60 15.62 9.33
N ARG A 424 22.35 15.82 10.41
CA ARG A 424 22.17 15.09 11.68
C ARG A 424 21.86 16.03 12.83
N ASP A 425 22.61 17.12 12.94
CA ASP A 425 22.41 18.13 13.97
C ASP A 425 21.47 19.22 13.43
N TRP A 426 20.22 19.22 13.87
CA TRP A 426 19.18 20.12 13.37
C TRP A 426 18.84 21.25 14.34
N GLU A 427 18.82 22.49 13.85
CA GLU A 427 18.38 23.68 14.58
C GLU A 427 16.98 24.11 14.08
N TYR A 428 16.01 24.15 14.99
CA TYR A 428 14.65 24.63 14.70
C TYR A 428 14.64 26.15 14.43
N ARG A 429 13.96 26.57 13.36
CA ARG A 429 13.85 27.98 12.93
C ARG A 429 12.44 28.57 13.03
N GLY A 430 11.43 27.77 13.34
CA GLY A 430 10.02 28.22 13.31
C GLY A 430 9.25 27.67 12.11
N PRO A 431 7.94 27.92 12.02
CA PRO A 431 7.15 27.58 10.82
C PRO A 431 7.45 28.53 9.65
N ILE A 432 7.60 28.01 8.44
CA ILE A 432 7.67 28.86 7.22
C ILE A 432 6.28 29.38 6.83
N LEU A 433 5.26 28.58 7.14
CA LEU A 433 3.85 28.86 6.94
C LEU A 433 3.02 28.03 7.93
N SER A 434 1.92 28.60 8.41
CA SER A 434 0.94 27.92 9.24
C SER A 434 -0.46 28.36 8.86
N GLY A 435 -1.43 27.47 8.99
CA GLY A 435 -2.83 27.72 8.72
C GLY A 435 -3.68 27.90 9.97
N ASP A 436 -4.84 28.54 9.80
CA ASP A 436 -5.91 28.51 10.80
C ASP A 436 -6.67 27.19 10.70
N ARG A 437 -6.94 26.55 11.85
CA ARG A 437 -7.54 25.21 11.94
C ARG A 437 -8.83 25.07 11.13
N ASP A 438 -9.70 26.08 11.16
CA ASP A 438 -11.02 26.02 10.51
C ASP A 438 -10.91 26.13 8.98
N THR A 439 -9.79 26.61 8.46
CA THR A 439 -9.62 26.90 7.02
C THR A 439 -8.52 26.10 6.33
N ALA A 440 -7.57 25.58 7.11
CA ALA A 440 -6.38 24.91 6.61
C ALA A 440 -6.27 23.46 7.09
N GLY A 441 -7.12 23.02 8.01
CA GLY A 441 -7.04 21.72 8.64
C GLY A 441 -6.23 21.74 9.94
N THR A 442 -6.35 20.65 10.70
CA THR A 442 -5.73 20.50 12.03
C THR A 442 -4.24 20.16 11.95
N VAL A 443 -3.84 19.39 10.95
CA VAL A 443 -2.46 18.93 10.71
C VAL A 443 -2.15 19.12 9.24
N TRP A 444 -0.90 19.48 8.92
CA TRP A 444 -0.37 19.40 7.57
C TRP A 444 0.61 18.24 7.48
N GLU A 445 0.35 17.36 6.53
CA GLU A 445 1.16 16.19 6.16
C GLU A 445 1.90 16.47 4.85
N CYS A 446 3.00 15.75 4.65
CA CYS A 446 3.81 15.77 3.43
C CYS A 446 4.09 17.17 2.87
N PRO A 447 4.59 18.14 3.67
CA PRO A 447 4.92 19.45 3.14
C PRO A 447 6.10 19.34 2.18
N GLU A 448 6.02 19.99 1.02
CA GLU A 448 7.14 20.05 0.08
C GLU A 448 7.25 21.46 -0.53
N LEU A 449 8.48 21.98 -0.55
CA LEU A 449 8.81 23.25 -1.16
C LEU A 449 9.54 23.02 -2.49
N LEU A 450 8.97 23.51 -3.59
CA LEU A 450 9.52 23.43 -4.93
C LEU A 450 9.96 24.82 -5.40
N ASP A 451 11.17 24.90 -5.91
CA ASP A 451 11.77 26.12 -6.44
C ASP A 451 11.60 26.22 -7.97
N PHE A 452 11.00 27.29 -8.46
CA PHE A 452 10.87 27.63 -9.88
C PHE A 452 11.70 28.88 -10.26
N GLY A 453 12.72 29.23 -9.47
CA GLY A 453 13.53 30.43 -9.57
C GLY A 453 12.92 31.59 -8.79
N ASP A 454 12.32 32.56 -9.50
CA ASP A 454 11.75 33.75 -8.85
C ASP A 454 10.45 33.46 -8.04
N ARG A 455 10.01 32.21 -8.04
CA ARG A 455 8.72 31.74 -7.51
C ARG A 455 8.90 30.38 -6.86
N HIS A 456 8.14 30.14 -5.81
CA HIS A 456 8.13 28.87 -5.09
C HIS A 456 6.71 28.32 -5.01
N LEU A 457 6.60 27.00 -4.97
CA LEU A 457 5.37 26.29 -4.64
C LEU A 457 5.57 25.53 -3.33
N LEU A 458 4.73 25.78 -2.33
CA LEU A 458 4.62 24.94 -1.14
C LEU A 458 3.32 24.16 -1.24
N HIS A 459 3.37 22.83 -1.23
CA HIS A 459 2.16 22.02 -1.07
C HIS A 459 2.14 21.30 0.28
N VAL A 460 0.94 21.00 0.75
CA VAL A 460 0.65 20.29 2.00
C VAL A 460 -0.62 19.46 1.82
N SER A 461 -0.68 18.33 2.51
CA SER A 461 -1.88 17.47 2.57
C SER A 461 -2.58 17.68 3.91
N ASN A 462 -3.89 17.92 3.93
CA ASN A 462 -4.60 18.40 5.13
C ASN A 462 -5.75 17.49 5.60
N TYR A 463 -5.62 16.18 5.39
CA TYR A 463 -6.61 15.11 5.56
C TYR A 463 -7.81 15.12 4.60
N GLU A 464 -8.11 16.24 3.94
CA GLU A 464 -9.18 16.33 2.96
C GLU A 464 -8.63 16.53 1.54
N ASP A 465 -7.64 17.40 1.40
CA ASP A 465 -7.14 17.89 0.13
C ASP A 465 -5.61 17.96 0.12
N VAL A 466 -5.05 18.00 -1.08
CA VAL A 466 -3.71 18.53 -1.32
C VAL A 466 -3.83 19.99 -1.71
N VAL A 467 -3.44 20.87 -0.80
CA VAL A 467 -3.46 22.32 -1.00
C VAL A 467 -2.06 22.77 -1.40
N TYR A 468 -1.96 23.62 -2.42
CA TYR A 468 -0.71 24.29 -2.76
C TYR A 468 -0.83 25.81 -2.61
N PHE A 469 0.33 26.42 -2.35
CA PHE A 469 0.54 27.85 -2.28
C PHE A 469 1.61 28.23 -3.29
N LEU A 470 1.33 29.20 -4.16
CA LEU A 470 2.36 29.86 -4.97
C LEU A 470 2.77 31.16 -4.31
N GLY A 471 4.06 31.43 -4.25
CA GLY A 471 4.58 32.59 -3.54
C GLY A 471 6.09 32.75 -3.68
N THR A 472 6.68 33.37 -2.66
CA THR A 472 8.13 33.53 -2.52
C THR A 472 8.56 32.98 -1.17
N TYR A 473 9.67 32.23 -1.17
CA TYR A 473 10.37 31.82 0.02
C TYR A 473 11.64 32.67 0.16
N ASP A 474 11.84 33.31 1.32
CA ASP A 474 13.02 34.12 1.63
C ASP A 474 13.26 34.12 3.14
N ASP A 475 14.52 33.98 3.56
CA ASP A 475 14.97 34.01 4.97
C ASP A 475 14.10 33.19 5.95
N GLY A 476 13.67 31.98 5.54
CA GLY A 476 12.87 31.08 6.37
C GLY A 476 11.39 31.42 6.47
N GLU A 477 10.86 32.35 5.67
CA GLU A 477 9.44 32.72 5.61
C GLU A 477 8.86 32.47 4.22
N PHE A 478 7.65 31.90 4.14
CA PHE A 478 6.93 31.73 2.88
C PHE A 478 5.78 32.74 2.77
N THR A 479 5.87 33.65 1.80
CA THR A 479 4.80 34.62 1.50
C THR A 479 3.90 34.06 0.40
N ALA A 480 2.73 33.55 0.79
CA ALA A 480 1.74 33.02 -0.15
C ALA A 480 1.00 34.12 -0.93
N GLU A 481 1.00 34.02 -2.26
CA GLU A 481 0.29 34.93 -3.17
C GLU A 481 -0.98 34.31 -3.77
N ARG A 482 -0.95 32.99 -4.00
CA ARG A 482 -2.09 32.20 -4.49
C ARG A 482 -2.20 30.93 -3.67
N ARG A 483 -3.43 30.47 -3.44
CA ARG A 483 -3.78 29.18 -2.84
C ARG A 483 -4.77 28.46 -3.74
N ASP A 484 -4.55 27.19 -4.00
CA ASP A 484 -5.52 26.33 -4.71
C ASP A 484 -5.30 24.85 -4.33
N LYS A 485 -6.05 23.93 -4.96
CA LYS A 485 -5.85 22.47 -4.82
C LYS A 485 -4.96 21.94 -5.95
N LEU A 486 -4.09 20.99 -5.63
CA LEU A 486 -3.25 20.33 -6.65
C LEU A 486 -4.07 19.36 -7.50
N ASP A 487 -5.06 18.70 -6.90
CA ASP A 487 -6.04 17.85 -7.54
C ASP A 487 -7.39 17.98 -6.81
N HIS A 488 -8.49 17.85 -7.54
CA HIS A 488 -9.84 18.05 -7.02
C HIS A 488 -10.60 16.75 -6.71
N GLY A 489 -9.95 15.59 -6.80
CA GLY A 489 -10.54 14.29 -6.50
C GLY A 489 -9.69 13.44 -5.54
N ASP A 490 -9.67 12.13 -5.76
CA ASP A 490 -8.98 11.14 -4.93
C ASP A 490 -7.46 11.19 -5.22
N PHE A 491 -6.75 12.13 -4.58
CA PHE A 491 -5.30 12.32 -4.73
C PHE A 491 -4.73 12.92 -3.44
N TYR A 492 -3.67 12.34 -2.91
CA TYR A 492 -3.14 12.70 -1.59
C TYR A 492 -1.62 12.51 -1.50
N ALA A 493 -1.00 13.17 -0.50
CA ALA A 493 0.40 12.99 -0.10
C ALA A 493 1.43 13.00 -1.25
N PRO A 494 1.42 13.99 -2.17
CA PRO A 494 2.36 13.95 -3.28
C PRO A 494 3.79 14.21 -2.84
N GLN A 495 4.72 13.74 -3.67
CA GLN A 495 6.13 14.07 -3.60
C GLN A 495 6.65 14.29 -5.01
N SER A 496 7.71 15.06 -5.15
CA SER A 496 8.30 15.41 -6.43
C SER A 496 9.77 14.99 -6.53
N MET A 497 10.27 14.83 -7.75
CA MET A 497 11.69 14.70 -8.04
C MET A 497 12.12 15.68 -9.12
N TRP A 498 13.37 16.12 -9.00
CA TRP A 498 14.10 16.76 -10.08
C TRP A 498 14.75 15.71 -10.96
N THR A 499 14.60 15.86 -12.27
CA THR A 499 15.26 15.03 -13.27
C THR A 499 16.54 15.69 -13.78
N ASP A 500 17.46 14.90 -14.35
CA ASP A 500 18.74 15.41 -14.90
C ASP A 500 18.53 16.44 -16.03
N ASP A 501 17.39 16.40 -16.70
CA ASP A 501 17.00 17.36 -17.74
C ASP A 501 16.30 18.62 -17.20
N GLY A 502 16.20 18.77 -15.87
CA GLY A 502 15.71 19.96 -15.19
C GLY A 502 14.20 20.07 -15.08
N ARG A 503 13.46 18.96 -15.24
CA ARG A 503 12.01 18.91 -15.01
C ARG A 503 11.71 18.59 -13.55
N ILE A 504 10.54 19.02 -13.11
CA ILE A 504 9.95 18.58 -11.84
C ILE A 504 8.82 17.61 -12.17
N LEU A 505 8.98 16.37 -11.75
CA LEU A 505 7.95 15.33 -11.86
C LEU A 505 7.35 15.07 -10.49
N THR A 506 6.03 15.03 -10.40
CA THR A 506 5.29 14.73 -9.16
C THR A 506 4.39 13.53 -9.33
N TRP A 507 4.23 12.77 -8.24
CA TRP A 507 3.27 11.69 -8.07
C TRP A 507 2.50 11.95 -6.79
N GLY A 508 1.24 11.51 -6.74
CA GLY A 508 0.49 11.41 -5.51
C GLY A 508 -0.06 9.99 -5.32
N TRP A 509 -0.38 9.67 -4.08
CA TRP A 509 -1.18 8.49 -3.78
C TRP A 509 -2.62 8.72 -4.23
N ILE A 510 -3.23 7.72 -4.86
CA ILE A 510 -4.65 7.67 -5.18
C ILE A 510 -5.31 6.70 -4.16
N PRO A 511 -6.01 7.23 -3.13
CA PRO A 511 -6.67 6.42 -2.12
C PRO A 511 -7.77 5.53 -2.72
N GLU A 512 -8.04 4.39 -2.09
CA GLU A 512 -9.19 3.55 -2.47
C GLU A 512 -10.51 4.26 -2.17
N ALA A 513 -11.50 4.08 -3.06
CA ALA A 513 -12.87 4.53 -2.85
C ALA A 513 -13.83 3.35 -2.61
N ARG A 514 -13.30 2.24 -2.11
CA ARG A 514 -14.02 1.04 -1.65
C ARG A 514 -13.60 0.71 -0.21
N ASP A 515 -14.43 -0.02 0.51
CA ASP A 515 -14.12 -0.36 1.90
C ASP A 515 -12.97 -1.37 2.06
N VAL A 516 -12.59 -1.64 3.31
CA VAL A 516 -11.47 -2.53 3.65
C VAL A 516 -11.76 -4.00 3.30
N SER A 517 -13.02 -4.44 3.31
CA SER A 517 -13.43 -5.80 2.94
C SER A 517 -13.19 -6.02 1.45
N ALA A 518 -13.66 -5.08 0.61
CA ALA A 518 -13.41 -5.10 -0.83
C ALA A 518 -11.91 -5.04 -1.18
N GLN A 519 -11.12 -4.27 -0.42
CA GLN A 519 -9.66 -4.23 -0.57
C GLN A 519 -9.01 -5.56 -0.21
N TRP A 520 -9.49 -6.21 0.85
CA TRP A 520 -9.03 -7.54 1.26
C TRP A 520 -9.28 -8.58 0.18
N ASP A 521 -10.50 -8.63 -0.36
CA ASP A 521 -10.89 -9.58 -1.40
C ASP A 521 -10.14 -9.34 -2.72
N ALA A 522 -9.79 -8.09 -3.04
CA ALA A 522 -8.94 -7.80 -4.19
C ALA A 522 -7.46 -8.17 -3.97
N GLY A 523 -7.02 -8.26 -2.71
CA GLY A 523 -5.62 -8.56 -2.37
C GLY A 523 -4.64 -7.39 -2.56
N TRP A 524 -5.12 -6.22 -2.98
CA TRP A 524 -4.31 -5.02 -3.16
C TRP A 524 -5.11 -3.74 -2.85
N SER A 525 -4.40 -2.68 -2.49
CA SER A 525 -4.95 -1.37 -2.15
C SER A 525 -3.96 -0.25 -2.44
N GLY A 526 -4.48 0.83 -3.03
CA GLY A 526 -3.74 2.03 -3.38
C GLY A 526 -2.98 1.91 -4.70
N THR A 527 -2.77 3.06 -5.33
CA THR A 527 -1.97 3.21 -6.54
C THR A 527 -1.36 4.60 -6.58
N MET A 528 -0.25 4.77 -7.29
CA MET A 528 0.28 6.08 -7.61
C MET A 528 -0.52 6.70 -8.75
N SER A 529 -0.60 8.03 -8.77
CA SER A 529 -1.02 8.78 -9.96
C SER A 529 -0.03 8.59 -11.10
N LEU A 530 -0.43 9.02 -12.29
CA LEU A 530 0.51 9.24 -13.38
C LEU A 530 1.61 10.23 -12.96
N PRO A 531 2.83 10.10 -13.51
CA PRO A 531 3.86 11.14 -13.38
C PRO A 531 3.35 12.43 -14.02
N ARG A 532 3.33 13.52 -13.24
CA ARG A 532 2.92 14.86 -13.71
C ARG A 532 4.12 15.79 -13.76
N GLU A 533 4.35 16.42 -14.89
CA GLU A 533 5.32 17.52 -15.03
C GLU A 533 4.69 18.83 -14.51
N LEU A 534 5.36 19.44 -13.54
CA LEU A 534 4.97 20.73 -12.96
C LEU A 534 5.76 21.87 -13.62
N THR A 535 5.05 22.90 -14.08
CA THR A 535 5.65 24.12 -14.64
C THR A 535 4.81 25.34 -14.26
N LEU A 536 5.35 26.55 -14.45
CA LEU A 536 4.58 27.79 -14.33
C LEU A 536 4.23 28.33 -15.72
N ALA A 537 2.98 28.74 -15.91
CA ALA A 537 2.54 29.50 -17.08
C ALA A 537 3.07 30.94 -17.06
N ASP A 538 3.00 31.63 -18.20
CA ASP A 538 3.36 33.05 -18.35
C ASP A 538 2.59 33.99 -17.38
N ASP A 539 1.38 33.59 -16.97
CA ASP A 539 0.55 34.32 -16.00
C ASP A 539 0.90 34.00 -14.53
N GLY A 540 1.94 33.18 -14.31
CA GLY A 540 2.39 32.69 -13.01
C GLY A 540 1.50 31.62 -12.38
N GLY A 541 0.51 31.08 -13.09
CA GLY A 541 -0.29 29.95 -12.65
C GLY A 541 0.43 28.60 -12.81
N LEU A 542 0.05 27.63 -11.97
CA LEU A 542 0.57 26.26 -12.09
C LEU A 542 0.01 25.57 -13.35
N CYS A 543 0.89 24.89 -14.06
CA CYS A 543 0.58 23.94 -15.12
C CYS A 543 0.95 22.53 -14.64
N GLN A 544 0.06 21.57 -14.91
CA GLN A 544 0.22 20.17 -14.56
C GLN A 544 -0.07 19.32 -15.79
N ARG A 545 0.94 18.60 -16.28
CA ARG A 545 0.84 17.80 -17.50
C ARG A 545 1.22 16.34 -17.21
N PRO A 546 0.45 15.35 -17.69
CA PRO A 546 0.94 13.97 -17.73
C PRO A 546 2.26 13.92 -18.50
N ALA A 547 3.25 13.22 -17.94
CA ALA A 547 4.59 13.14 -18.52
C ALA A 547 4.53 12.65 -19.99
N PRO A 548 5.32 13.26 -20.89
CA PRO A 548 5.28 12.92 -22.32
C PRO A 548 5.68 11.46 -22.61
N GLU A 549 6.43 10.83 -21.71
CA GLU A 549 6.86 9.43 -21.80
C GLU A 549 5.67 8.46 -21.90
N LEU A 550 4.52 8.79 -21.29
CA LEU A 550 3.28 8.00 -21.36
C LEU A 550 2.83 7.73 -22.81
N THR A 551 3.19 8.60 -23.75
CA THR A 551 2.85 8.41 -25.16
C THR A 551 3.48 7.15 -25.77
N ALA A 552 4.54 6.60 -25.18
CA ALA A 552 5.17 5.37 -25.63
C ALA A 552 4.39 4.10 -25.24
N LEU A 553 3.43 4.20 -24.31
CA LEU A 553 2.49 3.12 -24.00
C LEU A 553 1.27 3.09 -24.94
N ARG A 554 1.11 4.06 -25.84
CA ARG A 554 -0.04 4.11 -26.75
C ARG A 554 0.01 2.96 -27.76
N GLY A 555 -1.06 2.18 -27.78
CA GLY A 555 -1.35 1.13 -28.76
C GLY A 555 -2.25 1.61 -29.89
N ALA A 556 -3.31 0.84 -30.16
CA ALA A 556 -4.27 1.14 -31.23
C ALA A 556 -4.96 2.50 -31.00
N ASN A 557 -5.09 3.29 -32.07
CA ASN A 557 -5.75 4.61 -32.02
C ASN A 557 -7.09 4.59 -32.78
N THR A 558 -8.15 5.02 -32.12
CA THR A 558 -9.42 5.39 -32.75
C THR A 558 -9.52 6.92 -32.83
N HIS A 559 -9.47 7.43 -34.06
CA HIS A 559 -9.48 8.87 -34.35
C HIS A 559 -10.80 9.34 -34.97
N HIS A 560 -11.29 10.50 -34.51
CA HIS A 560 -12.38 11.24 -35.14
C HIS A 560 -11.98 12.71 -35.36
N ASP A 561 -12.03 13.16 -36.61
CA ASP A 561 -11.67 14.54 -37.00
C ASP A 561 -12.63 15.58 -36.40
N GLU A 562 -13.94 15.37 -36.50
CA GLU A 562 -14.96 16.29 -35.95
C GLU A 562 -16.24 15.51 -35.64
N LEU A 563 -16.72 15.59 -34.39
CA LEU A 563 -18.02 15.08 -33.98
C LEU A 563 -18.93 16.25 -33.60
N ARG A 564 -20.04 16.37 -34.33
CA ARG A 564 -21.09 17.36 -34.03
C ARG A 564 -22.19 16.67 -33.23
N LEU A 565 -22.43 17.15 -32.03
CA LEU A 565 -23.41 16.62 -31.09
C LEU A 565 -24.60 17.57 -31.04
N SER A 566 -25.82 17.06 -31.26
CA SER A 566 -27.05 17.80 -30.98
C SER A 566 -27.62 17.35 -29.64
N SER A 567 -28.46 18.19 -29.03
CA SER A 567 -29.15 17.85 -27.79
C SER A 567 -29.90 16.53 -27.92
N GLY A 568 -29.58 15.57 -27.03
CA GLY A 568 -30.20 14.24 -27.00
C GLY A 568 -29.57 13.21 -27.95
N ASP A 569 -28.63 13.60 -28.80
CA ASP A 569 -27.81 12.66 -29.57
C ASP A 569 -26.74 12.04 -28.65
N ARG A 570 -26.46 10.76 -28.84
CA ARG A 570 -25.35 10.05 -28.19
C ARG A 570 -24.52 9.34 -29.24
N GLN A 571 -23.23 9.65 -29.25
CA GLN A 571 -22.25 9.05 -30.15
C GLN A 571 -21.42 8.05 -29.36
N ARG A 572 -21.50 6.76 -29.70
CA ARG A 572 -20.57 5.74 -29.18
C ARG A 572 -19.24 5.86 -29.93
N VAL A 573 -18.13 5.70 -29.22
CA VAL A 573 -16.79 5.57 -29.79
C VAL A 573 -16.51 4.08 -29.94
N ASP A 574 -15.93 3.66 -31.07
CA ASP A 574 -15.67 2.26 -31.38
C ASP A 574 -14.38 1.78 -30.67
N VAL A 575 -14.43 1.80 -29.33
CA VAL A 575 -13.39 1.34 -28.40
C VAL A 575 -14.09 0.66 -27.22
N GLU A 576 -13.62 -0.53 -26.86
CA GLU A 576 -14.07 -1.29 -25.69
C GLU A 576 -12.81 -1.67 -24.89
N SER A 577 -12.46 -0.87 -23.87
CA SER A 577 -11.26 -1.09 -23.07
C SER A 577 -11.43 -0.48 -21.67
N ARG A 578 -10.70 -1.02 -20.68
CA ARG A 578 -10.52 -0.42 -19.34
C ARG A 578 -9.14 0.24 -19.16
N ALA A 579 -8.31 0.24 -20.19
CA ALA A 579 -6.97 0.82 -20.19
C ALA A 579 -6.78 1.68 -21.45
N PHE A 580 -7.00 2.99 -21.33
CA PHE A 580 -6.89 3.92 -22.47
C PHE A 580 -6.54 5.36 -22.06
N GLU A 581 -5.90 6.07 -22.98
CA GLU A 581 -5.81 7.53 -22.99
C GLU A 581 -6.83 8.08 -24.00
N LEU A 582 -7.64 9.06 -23.59
CA LEU A 582 -8.51 9.83 -24.45
C LEU A 582 -8.05 11.29 -24.50
N ARG A 583 -7.94 11.86 -25.70
CA ARG A 583 -7.68 13.29 -25.90
C ARG A 583 -8.76 13.92 -26.74
N ALA A 584 -9.37 14.99 -26.23
CA ALA A 584 -10.44 15.71 -26.91
C ALA A 584 -10.25 17.23 -26.90
N THR A 585 -10.71 17.88 -27.98
CA THR A 585 -10.82 19.33 -28.08
C THR A 585 -12.30 19.71 -28.19
N VAL A 586 -12.89 20.30 -27.14
CA VAL A 586 -14.35 20.47 -27.04
C VAL A 586 -14.76 21.94 -27.15
N ARG A 587 -15.78 22.24 -27.96
CA ARG A 587 -16.45 23.53 -28.05
C ARG A 587 -17.93 23.35 -27.71
N LEU A 588 -18.37 24.00 -26.62
CA LEU A 588 -19.77 23.90 -26.18
C LEU A 588 -20.77 24.58 -27.11
N GLU A 589 -20.35 25.47 -28.04
CA GLU A 589 -21.26 26.30 -28.86
C GLU A 589 -22.43 26.92 -28.06
N ASP A 590 -23.65 26.38 -28.18
CA ASP A 590 -24.84 26.77 -27.43
C ASP A 590 -25.35 25.70 -26.43
N ALA A 591 -24.65 24.57 -26.30
CA ALA A 591 -24.93 23.56 -25.28
C ALA A 591 -24.72 24.08 -23.85
N GLU A 592 -25.54 23.55 -22.94
CA GLU A 592 -25.39 23.76 -21.50
C GLU A 592 -24.25 22.90 -20.94
N ALA A 593 -24.04 21.71 -21.51
CA ALA A 593 -22.94 20.83 -21.15
C ALA A 593 -22.60 19.83 -22.27
N VAL A 594 -21.40 19.23 -22.17
CA VAL A 594 -21.01 18.00 -22.86
C VAL A 594 -20.73 16.93 -21.83
N GLU A 595 -21.16 15.70 -22.12
CA GLU A 595 -20.88 14.50 -21.34
C GLU A 595 -19.98 13.56 -22.16
N LEU A 596 -18.90 13.11 -21.53
CA LEU A 596 -18.08 11.97 -21.94
C LEU A 596 -18.29 10.87 -20.90
N SER A 597 -18.99 9.79 -21.23
CA SER A 597 -19.12 8.62 -20.35
C SER A 597 -18.04 7.60 -20.68
N VAL A 598 -17.32 7.12 -19.66
CA VAL A 598 -16.32 6.04 -19.75
C VAL A 598 -16.76 4.84 -18.91
N LEU A 599 -16.15 3.66 -19.17
CA LEU A 599 -16.51 2.40 -18.50
C LEU A 599 -18.02 2.12 -18.61
N GLU A 600 -18.60 2.41 -19.78
CA GLU A 600 -20.04 2.35 -20.03
C GLU A 600 -20.43 0.96 -20.57
N THR A 601 -21.28 0.27 -19.82
CA THR A 601 -21.95 -0.96 -20.26
C THR A 601 -22.84 -0.72 -21.49
N PRO A 602 -23.06 -1.71 -22.37
CA PRO A 602 -23.91 -1.55 -23.56
C PRO A 602 -25.35 -1.09 -23.27
N ASN A 603 -25.91 -1.50 -22.13
CA ASN A 603 -27.23 -1.09 -21.65
C ASN A 603 -27.19 0.18 -20.79
N ARG A 604 -26.00 0.72 -20.51
CA ARG A 604 -25.73 1.90 -19.67
C ARG A 604 -26.13 1.75 -18.20
N ALA A 605 -26.24 0.52 -17.70
CA ALA A 605 -26.55 0.23 -16.30
C ALA A 605 -25.41 0.65 -15.36
N GLU A 606 -24.16 0.42 -15.77
CA GLU A 606 -22.97 1.03 -15.17
C GLU A 606 -22.26 1.92 -16.20
N ARG A 607 -21.79 3.09 -15.74
CA ARG A 607 -21.00 4.09 -16.49
C ARG A 607 -20.44 5.15 -15.54
N THR A 608 -19.37 5.81 -15.96
CA THR A 608 -18.80 6.97 -15.26
C THR A 608 -18.88 8.22 -16.14
N PRO A 609 -19.90 9.09 -15.95
CA PRO A 609 -20.04 10.33 -16.71
C PRO A 609 -19.03 11.40 -16.28
N ILE A 610 -18.29 11.94 -17.23
CA ILE A 610 -17.43 13.13 -17.12
C ILE A 610 -18.12 14.28 -17.83
N ARG A 611 -18.60 15.28 -17.08
CA ARG A 611 -19.45 16.36 -17.62
C ARG A 611 -18.77 17.72 -17.51
N TYR A 612 -18.70 18.47 -18.60
CA TYR A 612 -18.23 19.86 -18.62
C TYR A 612 -19.36 20.83 -18.97
N THR A 613 -19.57 21.86 -18.16
CA THR A 613 -20.71 22.78 -18.27
C THR A 613 -20.31 24.17 -18.78
N ARG A 614 -21.30 24.95 -19.25
CA ARG A 614 -21.06 26.34 -19.68
C ARG A 614 -20.53 27.26 -18.57
N ASP A 615 -20.73 26.87 -17.31
CA ASP A 615 -20.27 27.63 -16.14
C ASP A 615 -18.80 27.30 -15.78
N SER A 616 -18.13 26.51 -16.62
CA SER A 616 -16.75 26.06 -16.46
C SER A 616 -16.56 25.09 -15.28
N GLU A 617 -17.59 24.33 -14.95
CA GLU A 617 -17.51 23.25 -13.97
C GLU A 617 -17.34 21.91 -14.70
N MET A 618 -16.43 21.09 -14.19
CA MET A 618 -16.25 19.71 -14.59
C MET A 618 -16.67 18.78 -13.47
N TYR A 619 -17.39 17.72 -13.80
CA TYR A 619 -17.88 16.71 -12.85
C TYR A 619 -17.40 15.33 -13.29
N VAL A 620 -17.03 14.50 -12.32
CA VAL A 620 -16.91 13.05 -12.48
C VAL A 620 -17.97 12.42 -11.58
N ASP A 621 -19.00 11.86 -12.20
CA ASP A 621 -20.16 11.32 -11.50
C ASP A 621 -19.99 9.81 -11.25
N ARG A 622 -19.89 9.43 -9.98
CA ARG A 622 -19.72 8.04 -9.55
C ARG A 622 -21.03 7.34 -9.19
N SER A 623 -22.16 8.04 -9.28
CA SER A 623 -23.45 7.51 -8.79
C SER A 623 -23.95 6.29 -9.56
N GLU A 624 -23.48 6.09 -10.79
CA GLU A 624 -23.80 4.95 -11.65
C GLU A 624 -22.53 4.20 -12.09
N SER A 625 -21.39 4.42 -11.44
CA SER A 625 -20.11 3.78 -11.80
C SER A 625 -20.00 2.34 -11.33
N SER A 626 -20.78 1.95 -10.32
CA SER A 626 -20.72 0.61 -9.71
C SER A 626 -22.09 0.18 -9.17
N HIS A 627 -22.36 -1.12 -9.21
CA HIS A 627 -23.43 -1.77 -8.45
C HIS A 627 -22.98 -2.31 -7.08
N ASP A 628 -21.68 -2.24 -6.79
CA ASP A 628 -21.11 -2.66 -5.51
C ASP A 628 -21.49 -1.63 -4.41
N PRO A 629 -22.22 -2.03 -3.35
CA PRO A 629 -22.54 -1.13 -2.24
C PRO A 629 -21.31 -0.70 -1.43
N GLU A 630 -20.17 -1.40 -1.54
CA GLU A 630 -18.91 -1.08 -0.86
C GLU A 630 -18.15 0.04 -1.58
N ALA A 631 -18.54 0.39 -2.82
CA ALA A 631 -17.95 1.47 -3.61
C ALA A 631 -18.58 2.84 -3.33
N THR A 632 -17.74 3.88 -3.34
CA THR A 632 -18.19 5.28 -3.15
C THR A 632 -18.91 5.79 -4.39
N THR A 633 -20.05 6.45 -4.19
CA THR A 633 -20.93 6.96 -5.26
C THR A 633 -20.94 8.48 -5.38
N ALA A 634 -20.21 9.19 -4.51
CA ALA A 634 -20.21 10.65 -4.48
C ALA A 634 -19.57 11.26 -5.75
N THR A 635 -20.30 12.18 -6.39
CA THR A 635 -19.81 12.99 -7.53
C THR A 635 -18.71 13.94 -7.08
N GLN A 636 -17.59 13.94 -7.82
CA GLN A 636 -16.50 14.90 -7.66
C GLN A 636 -16.62 16.03 -8.68
N ARG A 637 -16.03 17.19 -8.38
CA ARG A 637 -16.09 18.35 -9.27
C ARG A 637 -14.87 19.25 -9.14
N MET A 638 -14.54 19.92 -10.24
CA MET A 638 -13.54 20.98 -10.30
C MET A 638 -14.00 22.16 -11.14
N ARG A 639 -13.47 23.33 -10.83
CA ARG A 639 -13.73 24.53 -11.62
C ARG A 639 -12.57 24.77 -12.59
N VAL A 640 -12.84 24.66 -13.88
CA VAL A 640 -11.83 24.82 -14.93
C VAL A 640 -11.74 26.30 -15.30
N THR A 641 -10.80 27.02 -14.69
CA THR A 641 -10.62 28.48 -14.95
C THR A 641 -9.20 28.85 -15.39
N PRO A 642 -9.03 29.86 -16.26
CA PRO A 642 -10.08 30.63 -16.94
C PRO A 642 -10.88 29.78 -17.94
N TYR A 643 -12.04 30.28 -18.38
CA TYR A 643 -12.80 29.62 -19.44
C TYR A 643 -12.01 29.71 -20.74
N ASP A 644 -11.38 28.60 -21.13
CA ASP A 644 -10.80 28.45 -22.46
C ASP A 644 -11.80 27.71 -23.35
N SER A 645 -12.12 28.33 -24.50
CA SER A 645 -12.84 27.67 -25.59
C SER A 645 -11.96 27.70 -26.84
N PRO A 646 -11.53 26.54 -27.36
CA PRO A 646 -11.94 25.19 -26.95
C PRO A 646 -11.34 24.73 -25.61
N LEU A 647 -12.06 23.85 -24.91
CA LEU A 647 -11.53 23.05 -23.80
C LEU A 647 -10.58 22.00 -24.37
N SER A 648 -9.36 21.91 -23.84
CA SER A 648 -8.49 20.76 -24.05
C SER A 648 -8.66 19.76 -22.91
N LEU A 649 -8.99 18.52 -23.25
CA LEU A 649 -9.24 17.46 -22.28
C LEU A 649 -8.32 16.27 -22.59
N ARG A 650 -7.63 15.77 -21.56
CA ARG A 650 -7.02 14.44 -21.56
C ARG A 650 -7.63 13.64 -20.42
N VAL A 651 -8.05 12.41 -20.69
CA VAL A 651 -8.59 11.47 -19.71
C VAL A 651 -7.79 10.19 -19.80
N PHE A 652 -7.34 9.67 -18.67
CA PHE A 652 -6.70 8.36 -18.58
C PHE A 652 -7.61 7.45 -17.77
N VAL A 653 -7.92 6.29 -18.31
CA VAL A 653 -8.68 5.25 -17.64
C VAL A 653 -7.80 4.02 -17.53
N ASP A 654 -7.64 3.49 -16.32
CA ASP A 654 -6.80 2.32 -16.04
C ASP A 654 -7.42 1.44 -14.95
N GLY A 655 -8.15 0.41 -15.36
CA GLY A 655 -8.91 -0.44 -14.45
C GLY A 655 -9.92 0.38 -13.63
N SER A 656 -9.57 0.63 -12.37
CA SER A 656 -10.37 1.42 -11.42
C SER A 656 -10.03 2.91 -11.35
N VAL A 657 -9.05 3.42 -12.10
CA VAL A 657 -8.62 4.82 -12.05
C VAL A 657 -9.19 5.62 -13.22
N VAL A 658 -9.64 6.84 -12.96
CA VAL A 658 -9.98 7.86 -13.97
C VAL A 658 -9.27 9.17 -13.62
N GLU A 659 -8.22 9.54 -14.35
CA GLU A 659 -7.54 10.83 -14.21
C GLU A 659 -7.93 11.80 -15.33
N VAL A 660 -8.40 12.99 -14.95
CA VAL A 660 -8.87 14.03 -15.88
C VAL A 660 -7.97 15.25 -15.81
N PHE A 661 -7.40 15.63 -16.96
CA PHE A 661 -6.56 16.82 -17.12
C PHE A 661 -7.24 17.81 -18.06
N ALA A 662 -7.60 18.98 -17.53
CA ALA A 662 -8.24 20.05 -18.27
C ALA A 662 -7.28 21.24 -18.48
N ASN A 663 -7.13 21.65 -19.75
CA ASN A 663 -6.30 22.78 -20.19
C ASN A 663 -4.85 22.74 -19.69
N GLU A 664 -4.31 21.54 -19.42
CA GLU A 664 -2.94 21.35 -18.89
C GLU A 664 -2.68 22.05 -17.54
N ARG A 665 -3.74 22.35 -16.78
CA ARG A 665 -3.68 23.11 -15.52
C ARG A 665 -4.42 22.43 -14.38
N HIS A 666 -5.63 21.94 -14.66
CA HIS A 666 -6.54 21.41 -13.65
C HIS A 666 -6.62 19.90 -13.72
N CYS A 667 -6.55 19.27 -12.55
CA CYS A 667 -6.57 17.83 -12.39
C CYS A 667 -7.75 17.40 -11.50
N LEU A 668 -8.41 16.32 -11.88
CA LEU A 668 -9.37 15.61 -11.04
C LEU A 668 -9.15 14.11 -11.23
N THR A 669 -8.72 13.46 -10.16
CA THR A 669 -8.48 12.01 -10.11
C THR A 669 -9.65 11.31 -9.42
N SER A 670 -10.08 10.16 -9.93
CA SER A 670 -11.23 9.44 -9.38
C SER A 670 -10.97 7.94 -9.33
N ARG A 671 -11.49 7.29 -8.28
CA ARG A 671 -11.58 5.82 -8.22
C ARG A 671 -13.02 5.33 -8.42
N VAL A 672 -13.16 4.32 -9.29
CA VAL A 672 -14.43 3.70 -9.70
C VAL A 672 -14.29 2.17 -9.81
N TYR A 673 -15.34 1.42 -9.49
CA TYR A 673 -15.29 -0.04 -9.40
C TYR A 673 -16.46 -0.70 -10.14
N PRO A 674 -16.55 -0.61 -11.48
CA PRO A 674 -17.63 -1.25 -12.22
C PRO A 674 -17.61 -2.76 -12.02
N THR A 675 -18.77 -3.33 -11.68
CA THR A 675 -18.94 -4.75 -11.39
C THR A 675 -19.12 -5.61 -12.65
N SER A 676 -19.63 -5.02 -13.73
CA SER A 676 -19.87 -5.71 -14.99
C SER A 676 -18.62 -5.76 -15.86
N GLU A 677 -18.21 -6.96 -16.28
CA GLU A 677 -17.08 -7.16 -17.19
C GLU A 677 -17.19 -6.38 -18.51
N ASP A 678 -18.42 -6.11 -18.99
CA ASP A 678 -18.67 -5.37 -20.24
C ASP A 678 -18.73 -3.84 -20.07
N ALA A 679 -18.47 -3.31 -18.87
CA ALA A 679 -18.31 -1.89 -18.58
C ALA A 679 -17.00 -1.33 -19.16
N THR A 680 -16.93 -1.25 -20.49
CA THR A 680 -15.70 -0.97 -21.26
C THR A 680 -15.88 0.11 -22.32
N GLY A 681 -17.13 0.55 -22.55
CA GLY A 681 -17.47 1.45 -23.63
C GLY A 681 -17.24 2.93 -23.32
N ILE A 682 -17.19 3.72 -24.39
CA ILE A 682 -17.06 5.17 -24.34
C ILE A 682 -18.19 5.82 -25.15
N SER A 683 -18.85 6.86 -24.61
CA SER A 683 -19.83 7.63 -25.35
C SER A 683 -19.79 9.13 -25.07
N LEU A 684 -20.23 9.91 -26.06
CA LEU A 684 -20.28 11.37 -26.03
C LEU A 684 -21.71 11.86 -26.25
N ALA A 685 -22.13 12.88 -25.51
CA ALA A 685 -23.42 13.53 -25.67
C ALA A 685 -23.33 15.04 -25.41
N ALA A 686 -24.28 15.80 -25.97
CA ALA A 686 -24.49 17.20 -25.66
C ALA A 686 -25.86 17.41 -25.00
N ASP A 687 -25.89 18.28 -23.99
CA ASP A 687 -27.09 18.64 -23.23
C ASP A 687 -27.48 20.09 -23.50
N GLY A 688 -28.77 20.35 -23.71
CA GLY A 688 -29.32 21.71 -23.76
C GLY A 688 -28.92 22.56 -24.98
N GLY A 689 -28.26 21.97 -25.99
CA GLY A 689 -27.85 22.67 -27.21
C GLY A 689 -26.97 21.81 -28.12
N ARG A 690 -26.16 22.44 -28.96
CA ARG A 690 -25.16 21.76 -29.82
C ARG A 690 -23.78 21.94 -29.24
N ALA A 691 -22.92 20.95 -29.41
CA ALA A 691 -21.50 21.06 -29.14
C ALA A 691 -20.69 20.39 -30.26
N THR A 692 -19.44 20.81 -30.41
CA THR A 692 -18.50 20.22 -31.36
C THR A 692 -17.28 19.69 -30.61
N VAL A 693 -17.00 18.39 -30.77
CA VAL A 693 -15.71 17.80 -30.44
C VAL A 693 -14.86 17.90 -31.69
N ALA A 694 -13.94 18.87 -31.70
CA ALA A 694 -13.15 19.27 -32.85
C ALA A 694 -11.96 18.34 -33.16
N SER A 695 -11.68 17.41 -32.25
CA SER A 695 -10.76 16.28 -32.43
C SER A 695 -11.02 15.31 -31.28
N LEU A 696 -11.03 14.02 -31.55
CA LEU A 696 -11.03 12.97 -30.55
C LEU A 696 -10.04 11.89 -30.97
N ASP A 697 -9.11 11.57 -30.08
CA ASP A 697 -8.24 10.41 -30.19
C ASP A 697 -8.41 9.55 -28.94
N VAL A 698 -8.48 8.23 -29.12
CA VAL A 698 -8.50 7.26 -28.03
C VAL A 698 -7.46 6.20 -28.33
N TRP A 699 -6.46 6.10 -27.46
CA TRP A 699 -5.41 5.10 -27.53
C TRP A 699 -5.62 4.04 -26.45
N GLU A 700 -5.75 2.78 -26.85
CA GLU A 700 -5.61 1.67 -25.90
C GLU A 700 -4.18 1.66 -25.37
N MET A 701 -4.01 1.58 -24.05
CA MET A 701 -2.70 1.71 -23.40
C MET A 701 -2.11 0.34 -23.08
N GLN A 702 -0.80 0.20 -23.28
CA GLN A 702 -0.02 -0.97 -22.87
C GLN A 702 0.31 -0.91 -21.38
N SER A 703 0.55 -2.07 -20.77
CA SER A 703 0.94 -2.22 -19.38
C SER A 703 2.33 -1.62 -19.12
N ALA A 704 2.49 -0.99 -17.96
CA ALA A 704 3.75 -0.50 -17.42
C ALA A 704 4.62 -1.60 -16.81
N TRP A 705 4.11 -2.83 -16.69
CA TRP A 705 4.74 -3.94 -15.98
C TRP A 705 5.17 -5.09 -16.91
N ASP A 706 4.95 -4.97 -18.22
CA ASP A 706 5.27 -6.02 -19.19
C ASP A 706 6.78 -6.06 -19.50
N ALA A 707 7.42 -7.19 -19.17
CA ALA A 707 8.87 -7.41 -19.32
C ALA A 707 9.36 -7.71 -20.74
N GLU A 708 8.50 -7.68 -21.77
CA GLU A 708 8.89 -8.03 -23.15
C GLU A 708 9.63 -6.89 -23.88
N ARG A 709 10.76 -6.41 -23.36
CA ARG A 709 11.81 -5.76 -24.17
C ARG A 709 13.21 -6.14 -23.69
N GLU A 710 14.02 -6.66 -24.61
CA GLU A 710 15.47 -6.80 -24.40
C GLU A 710 16.05 -5.43 -24.02
N PRO A 711 16.92 -5.33 -23.00
CA PRO A 711 17.51 -4.07 -22.60
C PRO A 711 18.27 -3.46 -23.79
N SER A 712 17.90 -2.23 -24.15
CA SER A 712 18.61 -1.50 -25.18
C SER A 712 20.07 -1.35 -24.75
N VAL A 713 20.97 -2.04 -25.44
CA VAL A 713 22.42 -1.88 -25.24
C VAL A 713 22.76 -0.46 -25.66
N ARG A 714 22.83 0.48 -24.70
CA ARG A 714 23.40 1.80 -24.93
C ARG A 714 24.87 1.62 -25.29
N GLU A 715 25.21 1.85 -26.57
CA GLU A 715 26.61 2.00 -26.98
C GLU A 715 27.24 3.15 -26.17
N LYS A 716 28.29 2.84 -25.42
CA LYS A 716 29.11 3.84 -24.75
C LYS A 716 29.56 4.90 -25.76
N PRO A 717 29.48 6.21 -25.43
CA PRO A 717 30.01 7.23 -26.31
C PRO A 717 31.52 7.00 -26.48
N SER A 718 31.92 6.81 -27.74
CA SER A 718 33.30 6.72 -28.19
C SER A 718 34.07 7.96 -27.73
N THR A 719 34.88 7.83 -26.68
CA THR A 719 35.95 8.77 -26.40
C THR A 719 36.97 8.67 -27.54
N ARG A 720 37.09 9.75 -28.33
CA ARG A 720 38.25 9.96 -29.20
C ARG A 720 39.11 11.09 -28.63
N PRO A 721 40.44 10.97 -28.77
CA PRO A 721 41.43 11.70 -27.99
C PRO A 721 41.55 13.18 -28.32
#